data_AF-A0A3N6NLC6-F1
#
_entry.id   AF-A0A3N6NLC6-F1
#
_cell.length_a   1.000
_cell.length_b   1.000
_cell.length_c   1.000
_cell.angle_alpha   90.00
_cell.angle_beta   90.00
_cell.angle_gamma   90.00
#
_symmetry.space_group_name_H-M   'P 1'
#
loop_
_entity.id
_entity.type
_entity.pdbx_description
1 polymer ?
#
loop_
_entity_poly.entity_id
_entity_poly.type
_entity_poly.pdbx_seq_one_letter_code
_entity_poly.pdbx_strand_id
1 'polypeptide(L)'
;MQEQSIAYAAYWRNSLADAELGRGTLKKDELGSYHHVSCDEAESGILLEETVHALFSDEPEKVQFVEVVYRPLIYALKNEHGQRATQLPEFVTPLVTRALLSRDGCLLPKPASVVPRDILQPLEDGSFFIGLVDDLDRYLTEEQVPGILPADVSDGNETQLEEFQKRWKAYRDCLDRMLTAVCSDFISETRRFLRADYGLVLKEGAINGASQHIVRLYDHIRDKRPQSALFETYARVNATPVEPCLPLAARFTARLGHSSDKFPLASAQRAALAHLLAANDGEIVAVNGPPGTGKTTLLLSVVASLWAQAALDESEPPIIFAASTNNQAVTNVIDAFGKDFAHGDDRLGGRWLPDVRSFGSYFPSQSREAEASGKYQTNSFFDEIESREYVDRATTEFMTRAKTAFPDLDKADVKSVLSRLHTELKEHVARLITAEASWHALCTAKAESIAELGEDPSNVMEVRNLLADGLNAAVQQWTMAKDGWESYRANESLFYSFFSWLPPVAAKRLRQAREYLKTILKDESSESLGATLPDIEKSIGDRLDVQARSRDSAVRAVKRGEGVLSAQAEALSGFDKAARSVGVSGDIEPLSLEQCDQSADTKLRFQIFLLTTHYWEGRWLLEMESQMKKIIENKKKRKPGPATLKPRLRRRMMVTPCAVSTFAMLPSFLQTFVRGEGKFDADYLYNFADLLSFP
;
A
#
# COMPACT_ATOMS: atom_id res chain seq x y z
N MET A 1 3.25 -22.62 -7.29
CA MET A 1 4.28 -21.59 -7.55
C MET A 1 5.07 -21.94 -8.79
N GLN A 2 5.64 -20.94 -9.46
CA GLN A 2 6.57 -21.14 -10.59
C GLN A 2 7.91 -21.69 -10.08
N GLU A 3 8.56 -22.56 -10.86
CA GLU A 3 9.86 -23.16 -10.46
C GLU A 3 10.94 -22.10 -10.23
N GLN A 4 10.93 -21.02 -11.02
CA GLN A 4 11.88 -19.92 -10.87
C GLN A 4 11.73 -19.20 -9.52
N SER A 5 10.49 -18.97 -9.07
CA SER A 5 10.21 -18.37 -7.77
C SER A 5 10.70 -19.27 -6.62
N ILE A 6 10.59 -20.60 -6.77
CA ILE A 6 11.15 -21.57 -5.80
C ILE A 6 12.69 -21.52 -5.79
N ALA A 7 13.34 -21.33 -6.94
CA ALA A 7 14.78 -21.16 -7.01
C ALA A 7 15.23 -19.89 -6.26
N TYR A 8 14.51 -18.77 -6.42
CA TYR A 8 14.77 -17.55 -5.63
C TYR A 8 14.53 -17.76 -4.13
N ALA A 9 13.46 -18.47 -3.75
CA ALA A 9 13.23 -18.82 -2.34
C ALA A 9 14.41 -19.60 -1.75
N ALA A 10 14.97 -20.57 -2.49
CA ALA A 10 16.15 -21.32 -2.07
C ALA A 10 17.40 -20.43 -1.96
N TYR A 11 17.62 -19.56 -2.95
CA TYR A 11 18.73 -18.61 -2.94
C TYR A 11 18.65 -17.67 -1.73
N TRP A 12 17.54 -16.95 -1.53
CA TRP A 12 17.38 -16.02 -0.40
C TRP A 12 17.45 -16.71 0.96
N ARG A 13 16.89 -17.91 1.08
CA ARG A 13 17.00 -18.74 2.30
C ARG A 13 18.46 -19.04 2.63
N ASN A 14 19.24 -19.48 1.64
CA ASN A 14 20.64 -19.82 1.84
C ASN A 14 21.48 -18.58 2.12
N SER A 15 21.28 -17.47 1.39
CA SER A 15 21.96 -16.21 1.69
C SER A 15 21.70 -15.73 3.12
N LEU A 16 20.48 -15.87 3.63
CA LEU A 16 20.13 -15.49 4.98
C LEU A 16 20.74 -16.43 6.05
N ALA A 17 20.73 -17.73 5.79
CA ALA A 17 21.37 -18.71 6.67
C ALA A 17 22.90 -18.51 6.72
N ASP A 18 23.51 -18.27 5.56
CA ASP A 18 24.95 -18.02 5.41
C ASP A 18 25.35 -16.71 6.10
N ALA A 19 24.53 -15.65 6.01
CA ALA A 19 24.77 -14.39 6.71
C ALA A 19 24.75 -14.53 8.25
N GLU A 20 23.99 -15.48 8.80
CA GLU A 20 23.90 -15.70 10.25
C GLU A 20 24.99 -16.64 10.76
N LEU A 21 25.27 -17.71 10.01
CA LEU A 21 26.34 -18.66 10.34
C LEU A 21 27.72 -18.04 10.11
N GLY A 22 27.83 -17.11 9.16
CA GLY A 22 29.04 -16.43 8.78
C GLY A 22 29.26 -15.07 9.44
N ARG A 23 28.61 -14.74 10.57
CA ARG A 23 28.93 -13.52 11.34
C ARG A 23 30.26 -13.65 12.07
N GLY A 24 31.04 -12.60 12.09
CA GLY A 24 32.35 -12.52 12.73
C GLY A 24 32.32 -11.96 14.15
N THR A 25 31.19 -11.41 14.58
CA THR A 25 30.99 -10.92 15.95
C THR A 25 29.96 -11.76 16.71
N LEU A 26 30.24 -12.00 18.00
CA LEU A 26 29.35 -12.75 18.89
C LEU A 26 29.13 -11.99 20.20
N LYS A 27 27.95 -12.19 20.80
CA LYS A 27 27.61 -11.72 22.15
C LYS A 27 27.72 -12.86 23.17
N LYS A 28 27.76 -12.50 24.45
CA LYS A 28 27.92 -13.46 25.56
C LYS A 28 26.76 -14.47 25.67
N ASP A 29 25.53 -14.04 25.35
CA ASP A 29 24.34 -14.89 25.31
C ASP A 29 24.38 -15.90 24.15
N GLU A 30 24.98 -15.52 23.02
CA GLU A 30 25.13 -16.40 21.85
C GLU A 30 26.17 -17.49 22.08
N LEU A 31 27.25 -17.21 22.83
CA LEU A 31 28.30 -18.17 23.19
C LEU A 31 27.78 -19.43 23.87
N GLY A 32 26.71 -19.33 24.67
CA GLY A 32 26.14 -20.48 25.39
C GLY A 32 25.52 -21.55 24.48
N SER A 33 25.30 -21.25 23.19
CA SER A 33 24.82 -22.22 22.21
C SER A 33 25.93 -23.03 21.55
N TYR A 34 27.19 -22.59 21.68
CA TYR A 34 28.35 -23.26 21.10
C TYR A 34 28.97 -24.24 22.09
N HIS A 35 29.56 -25.31 21.55
CA HIS A 35 30.46 -26.16 22.30
C HIS A 35 31.88 -25.62 22.19
N HIS A 36 32.62 -25.62 23.29
CA HIS A 36 34.03 -25.26 23.29
C HIS A 36 34.85 -26.38 22.64
N VAL A 37 35.80 -25.99 21.81
CA VAL A 37 36.81 -26.87 21.23
C VAL A 37 38.13 -26.50 21.89
N SER A 38 38.68 -27.39 22.70
CA SER A 38 39.97 -27.17 23.37
C SER A 38 41.12 -27.03 22.37
N CYS A 39 42.27 -26.53 22.83
CA CYS A 39 43.47 -26.44 22.00
C CYS A 39 43.88 -27.81 21.42
N ASP A 40 43.74 -28.89 22.20
CA ASP A 40 44.10 -30.25 21.76
C ASP A 40 43.14 -30.77 20.68
N GLU A 41 41.83 -30.53 20.84
CA GLU A 41 40.81 -30.86 19.83
C GLU A 41 41.01 -30.02 18.56
N ALA A 42 41.38 -28.74 18.69
CA ALA A 42 41.67 -27.87 17.56
C ALA A 42 42.97 -28.29 16.83
N GLU A 43 43.99 -28.73 17.55
CA GLU A 43 45.27 -29.20 16.99
C GLU A 43 45.10 -30.51 16.22
N SER A 44 44.31 -31.43 16.77
CA SER A 44 44.07 -32.78 16.21
C SER A 44 42.93 -32.84 15.18
N GLY A 45 41.94 -31.95 15.28
CA GLY A 45 40.72 -31.99 14.46
C GLY A 45 39.69 -33.03 14.91
N ILE A 46 39.88 -33.63 16.09
CA ILE A 46 39.04 -34.70 16.65
C ILE A 46 38.39 -34.17 17.92
N LEU A 47 37.06 -34.12 17.94
CA LEU A 47 36.27 -33.66 19.08
C LEU A 47 36.08 -34.78 20.11
N LEU A 48 35.95 -34.40 21.38
CA LEU A 48 35.64 -35.31 22.48
C LEU A 48 34.26 -35.96 22.30
N GLU A 49 34.13 -37.20 22.77
CA GLU A 49 32.92 -38.01 22.68
C GLU A 49 31.69 -37.31 23.28
N GLU A 50 31.86 -36.54 24.35
CA GLU A 50 30.79 -35.74 24.97
C GLU A 50 30.22 -34.70 24.00
N THR A 51 31.08 -33.96 23.28
CA THR A 51 30.67 -32.95 22.30
C THR A 51 30.01 -33.60 21.09
N VAL A 52 30.55 -34.73 20.62
CA VAL A 52 29.97 -35.50 19.52
C VAL A 52 28.59 -36.01 19.90
N HIS A 53 28.44 -36.62 21.07
CA HIS A 53 27.16 -37.13 21.56
C HIS A 53 26.12 -36.00 21.67
N ALA A 54 26.51 -34.80 22.13
CA ALA A 54 25.62 -33.65 22.18
C ALA A 54 25.13 -33.23 20.79
N LEU A 55 26.03 -33.13 19.80
CA LEU A 55 25.70 -32.70 18.43
C LEU A 55 24.89 -33.75 17.63
N PHE A 56 24.99 -35.03 18.00
CA PHE A 56 24.23 -36.14 17.39
C PHE A 56 22.97 -36.55 18.17
N SER A 57 22.65 -35.90 19.29
CA SER A 57 21.57 -36.31 20.22
C SER A 57 20.18 -36.49 19.57
N ASP A 58 19.86 -35.69 18.56
CA ASP A 58 18.58 -35.76 17.82
C ASP A 58 18.66 -36.57 16.52
N GLU A 59 19.81 -37.17 16.19
CA GLU A 59 20.03 -37.85 14.91
C GLU A 59 19.90 -39.38 15.02
N PRO A 60 19.19 -40.03 14.06
CA PRO A 60 19.15 -41.49 13.98
C PRO A 60 20.55 -42.12 13.91
N GLU A 61 20.73 -43.33 14.44
CA GLU A 61 22.01 -44.08 14.40
C GLU A 61 22.58 -44.22 12.99
N LYS A 62 21.72 -44.31 11.98
CA LYS A 62 22.10 -44.38 10.55
C LYS A 62 22.77 -43.12 10.00
N VAL A 63 22.64 -41.97 10.66
CA VAL A 63 23.27 -40.71 10.24
C VAL A 63 24.72 -40.72 10.70
N GLN A 64 25.65 -40.77 9.74
CA GLN A 64 27.09 -40.86 10.00
C GLN A 64 27.77 -39.49 10.15
N PHE A 65 27.17 -38.45 9.57
CA PHE A 65 27.74 -37.09 9.57
C PHE A 65 26.66 -36.07 9.86
N VAL A 66 27.01 -35.03 10.61
CA VAL A 66 26.21 -33.81 10.80
C VAL A 66 26.96 -32.61 10.28
N GLU A 67 26.25 -31.64 9.72
CA GLU A 67 26.84 -30.37 9.34
C GLU A 67 27.08 -29.50 10.58
N VAL A 68 28.26 -28.86 10.65
CA VAL A 68 28.67 -28.02 11.77
C VAL A 68 29.38 -26.75 11.27
N VAL A 69 29.33 -25.71 12.08
CA VAL A 69 30.12 -24.50 11.92
C VAL A 69 31.20 -24.48 12.99
N TYR A 70 32.45 -24.51 12.54
CA TYR A 70 33.65 -24.48 13.35
C TYR A 70 34.30 -23.09 13.27
N ARG A 71 34.61 -22.52 14.44
CA ARG A 71 35.26 -21.21 14.62
C ARG A 71 36.57 -21.45 15.37
N PRO A 72 37.71 -21.56 14.68
CA PRO A 72 38.98 -21.97 15.29
C PRO A 72 39.55 -20.93 16.26
N LEU A 73 39.17 -19.66 16.11
CA LEU A 73 39.72 -18.55 16.88
C LEU A 73 38.61 -17.67 17.44
N ILE A 74 38.77 -17.27 18.70
CA ILE A 74 37.92 -16.31 19.39
C ILE A 74 38.78 -15.27 20.14
N TYR A 75 38.36 -14.01 20.03
CA TYR A 75 38.98 -12.86 20.67
C TYR A 75 37.93 -12.15 21.53
N ALA A 76 38.17 -12.04 22.84
CA ALA A 76 37.30 -11.37 23.79
C ALA A 76 37.75 -9.93 24.06
N LEU A 77 36.82 -8.99 24.15
CA LEU A 77 37.11 -7.60 24.48
C LEU A 77 37.70 -7.48 25.90
N LYS A 78 38.82 -6.75 26.05
CA LYS A 78 39.41 -6.45 27.36
C LYS A 78 38.52 -5.51 28.15
N ASN A 79 38.39 -5.79 29.45
CA ASN A 79 37.79 -4.84 30.39
C ASN A 79 38.86 -3.82 30.81
N GLU A 80 38.67 -2.54 30.50
CA GLU A 80 39.53 -1.45 30.99
C GLU A 80 38.83 -0.74 32.17
N HIS A 81 39.48 -0.71 33.34
CA HIS A 81 38.97 -0.03 34.55
C HIS A 81 37.55 -0.42 35.00
N GLY A 82 37.13 -1.67 34.76
CA GLY A 82 35.84 -2.18 35.20
C GLY A 82 34.63 -1.73 34.37
N GLN A 83 34.85 -0.98 33.28
CA GLN A 83 33.81 -0.61 32.31
C GLN A 83 34.16 -1.15 30.92
N ARG A 84 33.16 -1.67 30.21
CA ARG A 84 33.31 -2.12 28.82
C ARG A 84 33.04 -0.94 27.88
N ALA A 85 33.88 -0.76 26.86
CA ALA A 85 33.56 0.15 25.78
C ALA A 85 32.31 -0.36 25.04
N THR A 86 31.20 0.38 25.13
CA THR A 86 29.89 -0.03 24.57
C THR A 86 29.82 -0.04 23.05
N GLN A 87 30.86 0.46 22.36
CA GLN A 87 30.90 0.62 20.91
C GLN A 87 31.66 -0.51 20.17
N LEU A 88 32.27 -1.46 20.89
CA LEU A 88 33.02 -2.58 20.30
C LEU A 88 32.31 -3.92 20.56
N PRO A 89 32.44 -4.92 19.65
CA PRO A 89 31.86 -6.24 19.87
C PRO A 89 32.48 -6.93 21.08
N GLU A 90 31.69 -7.73 21.80
CA GLU A 90 32.17 -8.48 22.98
C GLU A 90 33.14 -9.60 22.60
N PHE A 91 32.85 -10.30 21.51
CA PHE A 91 33.67 -11.38 20.97
C PHE A 91 33.80 -11.25 19.46
N VAL A 92 34.98 -11.56 18.94
CA VAL A 92 35.31 -11.56 17.51
C VAL A 92 35.87 -12.93 17.15
N THR A 93 35.35 -13.54 16.09
CA THR A 93 35.80 -14.82 15.55
C THR A 93 36.18 -14.61 14.08
N PRO A 94 37.48 -14.38 13.78
CA PRO A 94 37.93 -13.96 12.45
C PRO A 94 37.75 -15.00 11.36
N LEU A 95 37.61 -16.27 11.72
CA LEU A 95 37.54 -17.38 10.78
C LEU A 95 36.30 -18.21 11.07
N VAL A 96 35.58 -18.55 10.00
CA VAL A 96 34.42 -19.43 10.06
C VAL A 96 34.58 -20.52 9.03
N THR A 97 34.41 -21.77 9.46
CA THR A 97 34.51 -22.94 8.59
C THR A 97 33.26 -23.79 8.72
N ARG A 98 32.65 -24.10 7.58
CA ARG A 98 31.64 -25.16 7.51
C ARG A 98 32.35 -26.50 7.42
N ALA A 99 31.92 -27.46 8.23
CA ALA A 99 32.51 -28.79 8.28
C ALA A 99 31.42 -29.86 8.40
N LEU A 100 31.77 -31.10 8.10
CA LEU A 100 31.02 -32.27 8.54
C LEU A 100 31.69 -32.81 9.80
N LEU A 101 30.90 -33.10 10.83
CA LEU A 101 31.37 -33.84 12.00
C LEU A 101 30.93 -35.30 11.85
N SER A 102 31.90 -36.22 11.92
CA SER A 102 31.64 -37.67 11.95
C SER A 102 31.32 -38.18 13.35
N ARG A 103 30.71 -39.36 13.46
CA ARG A 103 30.47 -40.03 14.76
C ARG A 103 31.74 -40.39 15.52
N ASP A 104 32.86 -40.56 14.81
CA ASP A 104 34.18 -40.81 15.41
C ASP A 104 34.90 -39.51 15.82
N GLY A 105 34.21 -38.37 15.77
CA GLY A 105 34.70 -37.07 16.25
C GLY A 105 35.53 -36.26 15.25
N CYS A 106 35.85 -36.80 14.09
CA CYS A 106 36.65 -36.08 13.08
C CYS A 106 35.86 -34.92 12.45
N LEU A 107 36.44 -33.72 12.48
CA LEU A 107 35.98 -32.54 11.78
C LEU A 107 36.50 -32.51 10.34
N LEU A 108 35.59 -32.46 9.38
CA LEU A 108 35.86 -32.50 7.95
C LEU A 108 35.52 -31.15 7.32
N PRO A 109 36.47 -30.21 7.24
CA PRO A 109 36.22 -28.89 6.71
C PRO A 109 35.83 -28.98 5.23
N LYS A 110 34.82 -28.21 4.83
CA LYS A 110 34.50 -27.96 3.42
C LYS A 110 35.49 -26.92 2.87
N PRO A 111 35.76 -26.90 1.55
CA PRO A 111 36.67 -25.92 0.92
C PRO A 111 36.01 -24.53 0.80
N ALA A 112 35.57 -23.98 1.93
CA ALA A 112 34.74 -22.77 2.01
C ALA A 112 34.95 -22.01 3.32
N SER A 113 36.10 -22.18 3.98
CA SER A 113 36.46 -21.32 5.11
C SER A 113 36.65 -19.89 4.65
N VAL A 114 36.13 -18.94 5.42
CA VAL A 114 36.18 -17.52 5.07
C VAL A 114 36.39 -16.66 6.30
N VAL A 115 36.85 -15.43 6.05
CA VAL A 115 36.70 -14.33 7.01
C VAL A 115 35.29 -13.74 6.83
N PRO A 116 34.48 -13.68 7.91
CA PRO A 116 33.14 -13.12 7.89
C PRO A 116 33.02 -11.72 7.25
N ARG A 117 32.03 -11.54 6.36
CA ARG A 117 31.84 -10.28 5.61
C ARG A 117 31.43 -9.10 6.49
N ASP A 118 30.76 -9.35 7.61
CA ASP A 118 30.29 -8.33 8.57
C ASP A 118 31.43 -7.63 9.32
N ILE A 119 32.66 -8.15 9.23
CA ILE A 119 33.87 -7.55 9.81
C ILE A 119 34.92 -7.20 8.75
N LEU A 120 34.54 -7.12 7.47
CA LEU A 120 35.41 -6.72 6.37
C LEU A 120 34.91 -5.44 5.70
N GLN A 121 35.79 -4.50 5.43
CA GLN A 121 35.43 -3.29 4.69
C GLN A 121 35.20 -3.60 3.20
N PRO A 122 34.33 -2.83 2.51
CA PRO A 122 33.59 -1.66 3.01
C PRO A 122 32.36 -2.01 3.87
N LEU A 123 32.10 -1.20 4.91
CA LEU A 123 30.93 -1.27 5.81
C LEU A 123 30.35 0.14 6.03
N GLU A 124 29.20 0.25 6.70
CA GLU A 124 28.65 1.56 7.12
C GLU A 124 29.62 2.31 8.03
N ASP A 125 29.64 3.65 7.93
CA ASP A 125 30.53 4.52 8.69
C ASP A 125 30.39 4.29 10.20
N GLY A 126 31.52 4.01 10.88
CA GLY A 126 31.56 3.69 12.31
C GLY A 126 31.42 2.19 12.67
N SER A 127 31.27 1.30 11.68
CA SER A 127 31.23 -0.16 11.92
C SER A 127 32.60 -0.72 12.30
N PHE A 128 32.61 -1.76 13.14
CA PHE A 128 33.82 -2.51 13.48
C PHE A 128 34.25 -3.42 12.32
N PHE A 129 35.56 -3.47 12.03
CA PHE A 129 36.15 -4.31 11.00
C PHE A 129 37.53 -4.80 11.43
N ILE A 130 38.02 -5.86 10.79
CA ILE A 130 39.34 -6.45 11.03
C ILE A 130 40.19 -6.59 9.77
N GLY A 131 39.64 -6.29 8.59
CA GLY A 131 40.33 -6.43 7.30
C GLY A 131 39.51 -5.87 6.13
N LEU A 132 40.01 -6.08 4.91
CA LEU A 132 39.36 -5.67 3.65
C LEU A 132 38.79 -6.88 2.90
N VAL A 133 37.63 -6.73 2.27
CA VAL A 133 37.04 -7.78 1.41
C VAL A 133 37.94 -8.08 0.21
N ASP A 134 38.61 -7.06 -0.34
CA ASP A 134 39.53 -7.20 -1.47
C ASP A 134 40.74 -8.08 -1.13
N ASP A 135 41.18 -8.09 0.13
CA ASP A 135 42.29 -8.95 0.59
C ASP A 135 41.84 -10.41 0.72
N LEU A 136 40.61 -10.64 1.19
CA LEU A 136 40.00 -11.96 1.20
C LEU A 136 39.82 -12.50 -0.21
N ASP A 137 39.28 -11.69 -1.13
CA ASP A 137 39.05 -12.08 -2.52
C ASP A 137 40.37 -12.41 -3.23
N ARG A 138 41.43 -11.62 -2.99
CA ARG A 138 42.78 -11.90 -3.50
C ARG A 138 43.31 -13.22 -2.97
N TYR A 139 43.22 -13.45 -1.66
CA TYR A 139 43.67 -14.69 -1.04
C TYR A 139 42.93 -15.91 -1.60
N LEU A 140 41.59 -15.87 -1.66
CA LEU A 140 40.78 -16.96 -2.18
C LEU A 140 40.97 -17.21 -3.69
N THR A 141 41.48 -16.22 -4.44
CA THR A 141 41.84 -16.37 -5.86
C THR A 141 43.19 -17.06 -6.02
N GLU A 142 44.16 -16.78 -5.15
CA GLU A 142 45.53 -17.30 -5.21
C GLU A 142 45.70 -18.66 -4.53
N GLU A 143 44.98 -18.90 -3.43
CA GLU A 143 45.07 -20.09 -2.58
C GLU A 143 43.69 -20.75 -2.45
N GLN A 144 43.62 -22.06 -2.70
CA GLN A 144 42.40 -22.84 -2.43
C GLN A 144 42.42 -23.37 -1.00
N VAL A 145 41.37 -23.07 -0.23
CA VAL A 145 41.17 -23.67 1.09
C VAL A 145 40.96 -25.18 0.93
N PRO A 146 41.81 -26.02 1.54
CA PRO A 146 41.68 -27.47 1.40
C PRO A 146 40.46 -27.96 2.18
N GLY A 147 39.68 -28.84 1.55
CA GLY A 147 38.60 -29.58 2.21
C GLY A 147 39.01 -31.03 2.52
N ILE A 148 38.25 -31.69 3.39
CA ILE A 148 38.38 -33.12 3.68
C ILE A 148 37.03 -33.80 3.34
N LEU A 149 37.06 -34.85 2.53
CA LEU A 149 35.87 -35.57 2.09
C LEU A 149 35.53 -36.71 3.06
N PRO A 150 34.25 -37.11 3.17
CA PRO A 150 33.86 -38.25 4.01
C PRO A 150 34.57 -39.57 3.67
N ALA A 151 34.91 -39.79 2.40
CA ALA A 151 35.65 -40.97 1.94
C ALA A 151 37.08 -41.05 2.50
N ASP A 152 37.59 -39.96 3.06
CA ASP A 152 38.94 -39.86 3.60
C ASP A 152 39.06 -40.41 5.03
N VAL A 153 37.93 -40.74 5.66
CA VAL A 153 37.87 -41.18 7.08
C VAL A 153 37.03 -42.44 7.27
N SER A 154 36.42 -42.97 6.22
CA SER A 154 35.61 -44.18 6.30
C SER A 154 36.50 -45.44 6.39
N ASP A 155 36.36 -46.18 7.49
CA ASP A 155 36.86 -47.54 7.80
C ASP A 155 37.91 -47.67 8.92
N GLY A 156 38.27 -46.59 9.63
CA GLY A 156 38.91 -46.68 10.96
C GLY A 156 40.32 -47.31 10.99
N ASN A 157 41.01 -47.39 9.85
CA ASN A 157 42.38 -47.94 9.78
C ASN A 157 43.42 -46.88 10.21
N GLU A 158 44.50 -47.30 10.88
CA GLU A 158 45.59 -46.40 11.36
C GLU A 158 46.17 -45.51 10.24
N THR A 159 46.26 -46.03 9.02
CA THR A 159 46.76 -45.30 7.84
C THR A 159 45.85 -44.15 7.39
N GLN A 160 44.55 -44.22 7.65
CA GLN A 160 43.61 -43.14 7.32
C GLN A 160 43.62 -42.03 8.38
N LEU A 161 43.89 -42.37 9.65
CA LEU A 161 44.07 -41.37 10.71
C LEU A 161 45.30 -40.48 10.44
N GLU A 162 46.40 -41.07 9.98
CA GLU A 162 47.61 -40.32 9.59
C GLU A 162 47.33 -39.37 8.41
N GLU A 163 46.58 -39.82 7.38
CA GLU A 163 46.22 -38.98 6.24
C GLU A 163 45.22 -37.87 6.63
N PHE A 164 44.28 -38.16 7.53
CA PHE A 164 43.39 -37.15 8.13
C PHE A 164 44.20 -36.08 8.86
N GLN A 165 45.11 -36.47 9.76
CA GLN A 165 45.96 -35.53 10.50
C GLN A 165 46.81 -34.66 9.58
N LYS A 166 47.35 -35.24 8.51
CA LYS A 166 48.12 -34.50 7.49
C LYS A 166 47.27 -33.45 6.77
N ARG A 167 46.04 -33.80 6.38
CA ARG A 167 45.11 -32.88 5.72
C ARG A 167 44.56 -31.83 6.68
N TRP A 168 44.29 -32.20 7.92
CA TRP A 168 43.91 -31.27 8.98
C TRP A 168 45.00 -30.24 9.24
N LYS A 169 46.26 -30.67 9.31
CA LYS A 169 47.41 -29.76 9.40
C LYS A 169 47.48 -28.81 8.20
N ALA A 170 47.35 -29.32 6.98
CA ALA A 170 47.36 -28.47 5.77
C ALA A 170 46.22 -27.43 5.79
N TYR A 171 45.05 -27.81 6.29
CA TYR A 171 43.93 -26.91 6.52
C TYR A 171 44.23 -25.82 7.56
N ARG A 172 44.82 -26.17 8.72
CA ARG A 172 45.23 -25.18 9.72
C ARG A 172 46.29 -24.22 9.20
N ASP A 173 47.30 -24.75 8.51
CA ASP A 173 48.35 -23.92 7.89
C ASP A 173 47.74 -22.94 6.87
N CYS A 174 46.70 -23.35 6.14
CA CYS A 174 45.96 -22.49 5.23
C CYS A 174 45.21 -21.39 5.99
N LEU A 175 44.51 -21.73 7.08
CA LEU A 175 43.80 -20.74 7.91
C LEU A 175 44.75 -19.69 8.51
N ASP A 176 45.93 -20.09 8.97
CA ASP A 176 46.93 -19.15 9.50
C ASP A 176 47.43 -18.18 8.42
N ARG A 177 47.61 -18.68 7.19
CA ARG A 177 47.94 -17.82 6.03
C ARG A 177 46.80 -16.86 5.69
N MET A 178 45.55 -17.34 5.67
CA MET A 178 44.36 -16.51 5.44
C MET A 178 44.25 -15.40 6.49
N LEU A 179 44.39 -15.76 7.76
CA LEU A 179 44.33 -14.83 8.87
C LEU A 179 45.42 -13.75 8.74
N THR A 180 46.65 -14.15 8.37
CA THR A 180 47.76 -13.22 8.15
C THR A 180 47.53 -12.31 6.94
N ALA A 181 46.97 -12.82 5.85
CA ALA A 181 46.76 -12.07 4.62
C ALA A 181 45.59 -11.07 4.73
N VAL A 182 44.54 -11.40 5.48
CA VAL A 182 43.30 -10.62 5.54
C VAL A 182 43.18 -9.79 6.81
N CYS A 183 43.74 -10.26 7.93
CA CYS A 183 43.49 -9.70 9.27
C CYS A 183 44.79 -9.22 9.97
N SER A 184 45.87 -8.96 9.23
CA SER A 184 47.20 -8.63 9.79
C SER A 184 47.17 -7.50 10.82
N ASP A 185 46.43 -6.44 10.53
CA ASP A 185 46.38 -5.24 11.35
C ASP A 185 45.63 -5.54 12.65
N PHE A 186 44.51 -6.26 12.56
CA PHE A 186 43.76 -6.70 13.73
C PHE A 186 44.60 -7.58 14.66
N ILE A 187 45.36 -8.53 14.12
CA ILE A 187 46.20 -9.45 14.91
C ILE A 187 47.39 -8.71 15.56
N SER A 188 47.99 -7.76 14.85
CA SER A 188 49.17 -7.04 15.32
C SER A 188 48.84 -5.89 16.30
N GLU A 189 47.64 -5.32 16.21
CA GLU A 189 47.20 -4.18 17.02
C GLU A 189 46.41 -4.55 18.28
N THR A 190 46.31 -5.83 18.70
CA THR A 190 45.45 -6.25 19.83
C THR A 190 45.90 -5.74 21.21
N ARG A 191 45.77 -4.43 21.46
CA ARG A 191 45.76 -3.85 22.81
C ARG A 191 44.39 -4.00 23.45
N ARG A 192 43.30 -4.11 22.68
CA ARG A 192 41.90 -4.10 23.14
C ARG A 192 41.20 -5.46 23.19
N PHE A 193 41.70 -6.49 22.51
CA PHE A 193 41.14 -7.85 22.53
C PHE A 193 42.17 -8.86 23.07
N LEU A 194 41.68 -9.94 23.68
CA LEU A 194 42.47 -11.09 24.15
C LEU A 194 42.01 -12.34 23.40
N ARG A 195 42.95 -13.08 22.81
CA ARG A 195 42.69 -14.41 22.27
C ARG A 195 42.33 -15.36 23.42
N ALA A 196 41.27 -16.14 23.26
CA ALA A 196 40.96 -17.21 24.21
C ALA A 196 41.62 -18.53 23.81
N ASP A 197 41.81 -19.40 24.79
CA ASP A 197 42.48 -20.70 24.64
C ASP A 197 41.49 -21.82 24.22
N TYR A 198 40.52 -21.49 23.37
CA TYR A 198 39.53 -22.43 22.83
C TYR A 198 38.95 -21.92 21.50
N GLY A 199 38.53 -22.84 20.64
CA GLY A 199 37.65 -22.58 19.50
C GLY A 199 36.18 -22.89 19.85
N LEU A 200 35.29 -22.72 18.88
CA LEU A 200 33.87 -23.01 19.04
C LEU A 200 33.36 -23.92 17.92
N VAL A 201 32.38 -24.78 18.24
CA VAL A 201 31.64 -25.57 17.25
C VAL A 201 30.14 -25.53 17.53
N LEU A 202 29.34 -25.47 16.47
CA LEU A 202 27.88 -25.46 16.53
C LEU A 202 27.29 -26.32 15.43
N LYS A 203 26.20 -27.05 15.70
CA LYS A 203 25.47 -27.80 14.66
C LYS A 203 24.79 -26.86 13.67
N GLU A 204 25.00 -27.08 12.39
CA GLU A 204 24.36 -26.34 11.31
C GLU A 204 22.85 -26.66 11.29
N GLY A 205 22.01 -25.63 11.38
CA GLY A 205 20.56 -25.77 11.60
C GLY A 205 20.09 -25.48 13.04
N ALA A 206 21.00 -25.37 14.01
CA ALA A 206 20.72 -24.79 15.33
C ALA A 206 20.70 -23.24 15.29
N ILE A 207 20.20 -22.65 14.20
CA ILE A 207 20.10 -21.20 14.04
C ILE A 207 19.10 -20.68 15.07
N ASN A 208 19.63 -20.20 16.19
CA ASN A 208 18.88 -19.54 17.25
C ASN A 208 18.86 -18.00 17.09
N GLY A 209 19.28 -17.50 15.91
CA GLY A 209 19.35 -16.08 15.58
C GLY A 209 18.01 -15.45 15.18
N ALA A 210 18.00 -14.12 15.04
CA ALA A 210 16.81 -13.34 14.72
C ALA A 210 16.14 -13.74 13.39
N SER A 211 16.90 -14.32 12.45
CA SER A 211 16.40 -14.75 11.14
C SER A 211 15.65 -16.08 11.13
N GLN A 212 15.66 -16.85 12.24
CA GLN A 212 15.13 -18.22 12.27
C GLN A 212 13.69 -18.33 11.76
N HIS A 213 12.86 -17.32 12.04
CA HIS A 213 11.45 -17.31 11.64
C HIS A 213 11.29 -17.11 10.13
N ILE A 214 12.19 -16.34 9.51
CA ILE A 214 12.23 -16.11 8.06
C ILE A 214 12.77 -17.37 7.36
N VAL A 215 13.85 -17.98 7.88
CA VAL A 215 14.42 -19.21 7.32
C VAL A 215 13.37 -20.33 7.32
N ARG A 216 12.66 -20.54 8.44
CA ARG A 216 11.57 -21.54 8.53
C ARG A 216 10.42 -21.24 7.59
N LEU A 217 10.09 -19.97 7.36
CA LEU A 217 9.07 -19.59 6.37
C LEU A 217 9.52 -19.96 4.95
N TYR A 218 10.76 -19.67 4.58
CA TYR A 218 11.28 -20.07 3.27
C TYR A 218 11.32 -21.58 3.08
N ASP A 219 11.76 -22.33 4.09
CA ASP A 219 11.73 -23.80 4.05
C ASP A 219 10.29 -24.30 3.83
N HIS A 220 9.31 -23.72 4.54
CA HIS A 220 7.90 -24.02 4.30
C HIS A 220 7.40 -23.64 2.89
N ILE A 221 7.80 -22.49 2.35
CA ILE A 221 7.44 -22.07 0.98
C ILE A 221 7.98 -23.07 -0.05
N ARG A 222 9.23 -23.53 0.13
CA ARG A 222 9.87 -24.51 -0.75
C ARG A 222 9.17 -25.86 -0.71
N ASP A 223 8.81 -26.31 0.50
CA ASP A 223 8.20 -27.63 0.72
C ASP A 223 6.74 -27.67 0.30
N LYS A 224 5.95 -26.67 0.71
CA LYS A 224 4.48 -26.66 0.53
C LYS A 224 4.03 -25.93 -0.74
N ARG A 225 4.91 -25.13 -1.35
CA ARG A 225 4.64 -24.36 -2.58
C ARG A 225 3.29 -23.62 -2.55
N PRO A 226 2.99 -22.86 -1.47
CA PRO A 226 1.70 -22.20 -1.29
C PRO A 226 1.41 -21.21 -2.43
N GLN A 227 0.14 -21.01 -2.77
CA GLN A 227 -0.22 -19.95 -3.72
C GLN A 227 -0.05 -18.58 -3.05
N SER A 228 0.87 -17.77 -3.58
CA SER A 228 1.08 -16.39 -3.14
C SER A 228 1.41 -15.50 -4.33
N ALA A 229 0.45 -14.66 -4.75
CA ALA A 229 0.65 -13.73 -5.87
C ALA A 229 1.77 -12.72 -5.56
N LEU A 230 1.81 -12.20 -4.33
CA LEU A 230 2.84 -11.27 -3.88
C LEU A 230 4.25 -11.85 -4.05
N PHE A 231 4.45 -13.10 -3.65
CA PHE A 231 5.76 -13.75 -3.78
C PHE A 231 6.17 -13.94 -5.24
N GLU A 232 5.23 -14.33 -6.11
CA GLU A 232 5.46 -14.44 -7.55
C GLU A 232 5.80 -13.09 -8.19
N THR A 233 5.14 -12.01 -7.75
CA THR A 233 5.47 -10.65 -8.20
C THR A 233 6.87 -10.23 -7.74
N TYR A 234 7.24 -10.51 -6.49
CA TYR A 234 8.54 -10.15 -5.93
C TYR A 234 9.70 -10.95 -6.57
N ALA A 235 9.47 -12.22 -6.91
CA ALA A 235 10.46 -13.10 -7.56
C ALA A 235 10.48 -12.98 -9.09
N ARG A 236 9.75 -12.01 -9.67
CA ARG A 236 9.64 -11.83 -11.11
C ARG A 236 10.96 -11.33 -11.72
N VAL A 237 11.37 -11.94 -12.82
CA VAL A 237 12.57 -11.54 -13.58
C VAL A 237 12.26 -10.58 -14.72
N ASN A 238 11.12 -10.77 -15.39
CA ASN A 238 10.73 -9.95 -16.52
C ASN A 238 9.96 -8.71 -16.05
N ALA A 239 10.38 -7.53 -16.52
CA ALA A 239 9.64 -6.30 -16.25
C ALA A 239 8.22 -6.37 -16.83
N THR A 240 7.24 -5.83 -16.10
CA THR A 240 5.91 -5.61 -16.64
C THR A 240 5.87 -4.39 -17.55
N PRO A 241 4.92 -4.34 -18.50
CA PRO A 241 4.63 -3.13 -19.24
C PRO A 241 4.38 -1.95 -18.31
N VAL A 242 4.85 -0.77 -18.69
CA VAL A 242 4.62 0.46 -17.94
C VAL A 242 3.16 0.88 -18.14
N GLU A 243 2.43 1.02 -17.03
CA GLU A 243 1.07 1.52 -17.03
C GLU A 243 1.05 3.05 -16.85
N PRO A 244 0.07 3.75 -17.45
CA PRO A 244 -0.08 5.18 -17.21
C PRO A 244 -0.45 5.45 -15.75
N CYS A 245 0.12 6.50 -15.17
CA CYS A 245 -0.23 6.94 -13.82
C CYS A 245 -1.71 7.29 -13.72
N LEU A 246 -2.29 7.06 -12.54
CA LEU A 246 -3.65 7.48 -12.28
C LEU A 246 -3.73 9.02 -12.28
N PRO A 247 -4.84 9.61 -12.76
CA PRO A 247 -5.09 11.04 -12.62
C PRO A 247 -4.99 11.50 -11.16
N LEU A 248 -4.61 12.76 -10.91
CA LEU A 248 -4.48 13.31 -9.55
C LEU A 248 -5.77 13.19 -8.72
N ALA A 249 -6.92 13.26 -9.39
CA ALA A 249 -8.25 13.14 -8.79
C ALA A 249 -8.74 11.68 -8.62
N ALA A 250 -8.00 10.69 -9.14
CA ALA A 250 -8.44 9.31 -9.14
C ALA A 250 -8.73 8.81 -7.72
N ARG A 251 -9.70 7.90 -7.57
CA ARG A 251 -10.05 7.29 -6.29
C ARG A 251 -10.46 8.31 -5.21
N PHE A 252 -11.08 9.43 -5.59
CA PHE A 252 -11.52 10.47 -4.65
C PHE A 252 -12.40 9.90 -3.54
N THR A 253 -13.44 9.14 -3.90
CA THR A 253 -14.34 8.52 -2.90
C THR A 253 -13.68 7.37 -2.14
N ALA A 254 -12.79 6.59 -2.78
CA ALA A 254 -12.18 5.43 -2.13
C ALA A 254 -11.17 5.80 -1.02
N ARG A 255 -10.63 7.03 -1.04
CA ARG A 255 -9.90 7.60 0.10
C ARG A 255 -10.88 7.94 1.20
N LEU A 256 -11.18 6.99 2.09
CA LEU A 256 -12.24 7.16 3.09
C LEU A 256 -11.76 7.79 4.40
N GLY A 257 -10.52 7.55 4.82
CA GLY A 257 -10.05 7.89 6.15
C GLY A 257 -8.81 8.77 6.14
N HIS A 258 -8.76 9.72 7.08
CA HIS A 258 -7.59 10.55 7.35
C HIS A 258 -7.39 10.72 8.85
N SER A 259 -6.14 10.80 9.33
CA SER A 259 -5.81 10.70 10.75
C SER A 259 -5.93 12.02 11.54
N SER A 260 -6.11 13.16 10.87
CA SER A 260 -6.13 14.48 11.51
C SER A 260 -7.09 15.46 10.84
N ASP A 261 -7.59 16.43 11.60
CA ASP A 261 -8.34 17.59 11.14
C ASP A 261 -7.46 18.82 10.81
N LYS A 262 -6.13 18.72 10.97
CA LYS A 262 -5.23 19.88 10.92
C LYS A 262 -4.68 20.18 9.53
N PHE A 263 -4.17 19.17 8.83
CA PHE A 263 -3.47 19.34 7.56
C PHE A 263 -3.90 18.25 6.58
N PRO A 264 -4.29 18.59 5.34
CA PRO A 264 -4.62 17.60 4.33
C PRO A 264 -3.38 16.87 3.83
N LEU A 265 -3.58 15.75 3.13
CA LEU A 265 -2.49 15.08 2.43
C LEU A 265 -1.98 15.95 1.27
N ALA A 266 -0.65 15.95 1.10
CA ALA A 266 -0.03 16.55 -0.08
C ALA A 266 -0.47 15.82 -1.36
N SER A 267 -0.44 16.52 -2.51
CA SER A 267 -0.87 15.96 -3.81
C SER A 267 -0.17 14.62 -4.14
N ALA A 268 1.15 14.54 -3.91
CA ALA A 268 1.91 13.30 -4.13
C ALA A 268 1.51 12.15 -3.16
N GLN A 269 1.14 12.47 -1.91
CA GLN A 269 0.65 11.47 -0.95
C GLN A 269 -0.73 10.97 -1.36
N ARG A 270 -1.63 11.85 -1.84
CA ARG A 270 -2.96 11.47 -2.36
C ARG A 270 -2.84 10.57 -3.59
N ALA A 271 -1.91 10.89 -4.50
CA ALA A 271 -1.61 10.04 -5.65
C ALA A 271 -1.10 8.66 -5.22
N ALA A 272 -0.14 8.59 -4.28
CA ALA A 272 0.36 7.32 -3.75
C ALA A 272 -0.75 6.48 -3.09
N LEU A 273 -1.63 7.12 -2.29
CA LEU A 273 -2.79 6.48 -1.69
C LEU A 273 -3.78 5.97 -2.75
N ALA A 274 -4.03 6.75 -3.81
CA ALA A 274 -4.91 6.34 -4.91
C ALA A 274 -4.39 5.10 -5.64
N HIS A 275 -3.07 5.03 -5.89
CA HIS A 275 -2.43 3.86 -6.48
C HIS A 275 -2.50 2.64 -5.56
N LEU A 276 -2.25 2.82 -4.26
CA LEU A 276 -2.36 1.73 -3.28
C LEU A 276 -3.78 1.19 -3.19
N LEU A 277 -4.80 2.05 -3.15
CA LEU A 277 -6.21 1.63 -3.12
C LEU A 277 -6.71 1.07 -4.46
N ALA A 278 -5.97 1.25 -5.54
CA ALA A 278 -6.25 0.64 -6.84
C ALA A 278 -5.49 -0.67 -7.06
N ALA A 279 -4.52 -0.98 -6.21
CA ALA A 279 -3.66 -2.14 -6.37
C ALA A 279 -4.43 -3.46 -6.19
N ASN A 280 -4.10 -4.45 -7.03
CA ASN A 280 -4.67 -5.79 -6.93
C ASN A 280 -3.88 -6.67 -5.95
N ASP A 281 -4.45 -7.83 -5.60
CA ASP A 281 -3.79 -8.82 -4.75
C ASP A 281 -2.42 -9.22 -5.33
N GLY A 282 -1.37 -9.09 -4.50
CA GLY A 282 0.00 -9.40 -4.87
C GLY A 282 0.75 -8.33 -5.67
N GLU A 283 0.17 -7.15 -5.87
CA GLU A 283 0.89 -6.00 -6.43
C GLU A 283 1.74 -5.26 -5.38
N ILE A 284 2.79 -4.59 -5.85
CA ILE A 284 3.73 -3.85 -5.00
C ILE A 284 3.72 -2.39 -5.44
N VAL A 285 3.33 -1.50 -4.52
CA VAL A 285 3.40 -0.05 -4.74
C VAL A 285 4.62 0.50 -4.01
N ALA A 286 5.62 0.92 -4.77
CA ALA A 286 6.82 1.56 -4.23
C ALA A 286 6.58 3.07 -4.05
N VAL A 287 6.71 3.56 -2.82
CA VAL A 287 6.58 4.99 -2.50
C VAL A 287 7.94 5.53 -2.06
N ASN A 288 8.53 6.38 -2.91
CA ASN A 288 9.75 7.09 -2.57
C ASN A 288 9.41 8.48 -1.99
N GLY A 289 9.93 8.78 -0.81
CA GLY A 289 9.78 10.08 -0.16
C GLY A 289 11.03 10.45 0.64
N PRO A 290 11.72 11.57 0.34
CA PRO A 290 12.82 12.09 1.16
C PRO A 290 12.47 12.24 2.65
N PRO A 291 13.44 12.37 3.56
CA PRO A 291 13.19 12.68 4.96
C PRO A 291 12.26 13.91 5.11
N GLY A 292 11.29 13.84 6.02
CA GLY A 292 10.34 14.94 6.27
C GLY A 292 9.14 15.05 5.31
N THR A 293 9.02 14.19 4.29
CA THR A 293 7.90 14.24 3.31
C THR A 293 6.58 13.59 3.77
N GLY A 294 6.41 13.34 5.07
CA GLY A 294 5.16 12.83 5.63
C GLY A 294 4.80 11.39 5.23
N LYS A 295 5.79 10.52 4.99
CA LYS A 295 5.58 9.08 4.71
C LYS A 295 4.68 8.41 5.75
N THR A 296 4.85 8.77 7.02
CA THR A 296 4.04 8.23 8.10
C THR A 296 2.59 8.72 8.02
N THR A 297 2.34 9.98 7.70
CA THR A 297 0.97 10.52 7.48
C THR A 297 0.24 9.77 6.35
N LEU A 298 0.96 9.45 5.27
CA LEU A 298 0.42 8.59 4.20
C LEU A 298 0.04 7.20 4.74
N LEU A 299 0.93 6.56 5.50
CA LEU A 299 0.69 5.25 6.14
C LEU A 299 -0.58 5.27 7.00
N LEU A 300 -0.72 6.27 7.87
CA LEU A 300 -1.90 6.41 8.72
C LEU A 300 -3.19 6.54 7.91
N SER A 301 -3.14 7.26 6.78
CA SER A 301 -4.29 7.44 5.89
C SER A 301 -4.63 6.18 5.09
N VAL A 302 -3.62 5.37 4.73
CA VAL A 302 -3.82 4.02 4.15
C VAL A 302 -4.59 3.15 5.13
N VAL A 303 -4.10 3.03 6.36
CA VAL A 303 -4.73 2.22 7.41
C VAL A 303 -6.14 2.72 7.71
N ALA A 304 -6.33 4.02 7.88
CA ALA A 304 -7.64 4.61 8.13
C ALA A 304 -8.63 4.34 6.99
N SER A 305 -8.20 4.45 5.73
CA SER A 305 -9.08 4.22 4.57
C SER A 305 -9.50 2.76 4.42
N LEU A 306 -8.57 1.81 4.56
CA LEU A 306 -8.87 0.38 4.51
C LEU A 306 -9.79 -0.05 5.66
N TRP A 307 -9.56 0.51 6.86
CA TRP A 307 -10.36 0.20 8.05
C TRP A 307 -11.77 0.79 7.98
N ALA A 308 -11.92 1.99 7.39
CA ALA A 308 -13.21 2.62 7.12
C ALA A 308 -13.99 1.88 6.03
N GLN A 309 -13.31 1.43 4.97
CA GLN A 309 -13.93 0.62 3.93
C GLN A 309 -14.50 -0.68 4.53
N ALA A 310 -13.72 -1.40 5.34
CA ALA A 310 -14.19 -2.62 5.97
C ALA A 310 -15.39 -2.41 6.91
N ALA A 311 -15.43 -1.28 7.64
CA ALA A 311 -16.58 -0.91 8.48
C ALA A 311 -17.82 -0.56 7.64
N LEU A 312 -17.64 0.18 6.54
CA LEU A 312 -18.70 0.53 5.61
C LEU A 312 -19.36 -0.74 5.04
N ASP A 313 -18.54 -1.73 4.70
CA ASP A 313 -18.97 -3.02 4.16
C ASP A 313 -19.49 -4.00 5.24
N GLU A 314 -19.47 -3.61 6.53
CA GLU A 314 -19.81 -4.46 7.68
C GLU A 314 -19.05 -5.80 7.68
N SER A 315 -17.81 -5.75 7.21
CA SER A 315 -16.98 -6.92 6.98
C SER A 315 -16.00 -7.18 8.13
N GLU A 316 -14.97 -7.99 7.89
CA GLU A 316 -13.92 -8.26 8.87
C GLU A 316 -12.83 -7.21 8.76
N PRO A 317 -12.23 -6.75 9.89
CA PRO A 317 -11.21 -5.72 9.82
C PRO A 317 -10.00 -6.24 9.03
N PRO A 318 -9.38 -5.38 8.19
CA PRO A 318 -8.16 -5.74 7.49
C PRO A 318 -7.06 -6.09 8.51
N ILE A 319 -6.17 -6.99 8.10
CA ILE A 319 -4.99 -7.35 8.90
C ILE A 319 -3.81 -6.64 8.28
N ILE A 320 -3.31 -5.59 8.93
CA ILE A 320 -2.24 -4.77 8.39
C ILE A 320 -1.02 -4.89 9.31
N PHE A 321 0.12 -5.27 8.73
CA PHE A 321 1.40 -5.26 9.41
C PHE A 321 2.33 -4.21 8.79
N ALA A 322 2.83 -3.30 9.61
CA ALA A 322 3.99 -2.47 9.29
C ALA A 322 5.26 -3.17 9.76
N ALA A 323 6.21 -3.40 8.86
CA ALA A 323 7.45 -4.10 9.18
C ALA A 323 8.69 -3.44 8.56
N SER A 324 9.80 -3.54 9.30
CA SER A 324 11.12 -3.06 8.87
C SER A 324 12.22 -3.99 9.38
N THR A 325 13.38 -3.97 8.72
CA THR A 325 14.62 -4.55 9.23
C THR A 325 15.28 -3.65 10.28
N ASN A 326 14.92 -2.36 10.31
CA ASN A 326 15.46 -1.36 11.20
C ASN A 326 14.57 -1.12 12.43
N ASN A 327 15.12 -1.37 13.63
CA ASN A 327 14.40 -1.14 14.90
C ASN A 327 14.01 0.34 15.12
N GLN A 328 14.79 1.29 14.60
CA GLN A 328 14.46 2.70 14.70
C GLN A 328 13.27 3.05 13.81
N ALA A 329 13.20 2.49 12.61
CA ALA A 329 12.05 2.69 11.71
C ALA A 329 10.77 2.10 12.33
N VAL A 330 10.85 0.89 12.89
CA VAL A 330 9.76 0.29 13.68
C VAL A 330 9.30 1.23 14.80
N THR A 331 10.24 1.78 15.56
CA THR A 331 9.97 2.69 16.67
C THR A 331 9.28 3.98 16.21
N ASN A 332 9.75 4.57 15.12
CA ASN A 332 9.18 5.80 14.55
C ASN A 332 7.74 5.57 14.07
N VAL A 333 7.46 4.42 13.44
CA VAL A 333 6.11 4.07 12.98
C VAL A 333 5.16 3.87 14.16
N ILE A 334 5.53 3.06 15.15
CA ILE A 334 4.65 2.82 16.31
C ILE A 334 4.41 4.10 17.14
N ASP A 335 5.42 4.96 17.27
CA ASP A 335 5.27 6.25 17.95
C ASP A 335 4.25 7.16 17.23
N ALA A 336 4.26 7.18 15.90
CA ALA A 336 3.30 7.95 15.12
C ALA A 336 1.86 7.47 15.32
N PHE A 337 1.63 6.14 15.39
CA PHE A 337 0.31 5.60 15.71
C PHE A 337 -0.22 6.00 17.09
N GLY A 338 0.65 6.42 18.01
CA GLY A 338 0.27 6.94 19.32
C GLY A 338 0.06 8.46 19.35
N LYS A 339 0.77 9.24 18.53
CA LYS A 339 0.84 10.71 18.64
C LYS A 339 0.14 11.47 17.52
N ASP A 340 0.04 10.88 16.32
CA ASP A 340 -0.30 11.62 15.10
C ASP A 340 -1.78 11.48 14.69
N PHE A 341 -2.58 10.78 15.51
CA PHE A 341 -4.04 10.80 15.40
C PHE A 341 -4.58 11.96 16.23
N ALA A 342 -5.30 12.87 15.57
CA ALA A 342 -5.93 13.98 16.27
C ALA A 342 -7.07 13.48 17.17
N HIS A 343 -7.28 14.16 18.30
CA HIS A 343 -8.38 13.83 19.20
C HIS A 343 -9.73 14.08 18.53
N GLY A 344 -9.87 15.16 17.76
CA GLY A 344 -11.12 15.57 17.13
C GLY A 344 -12.02 16.40 18.05
N ASP A 345 -13.29 16.51 17.66
CA ASP A 345 -14.30 17.26 18.41
C ASP A 345 -14.81 16.52 19.65
N ASP A 346 -15.51 17.22 20.55
CA ASP A 346 -15.99 16.62 21.81
C ASP A 346 -17.05 15.52 21.60
N ARG A 347 -17.66 15.39 20.41
CA ARG A 347 -18.74 14.43 20.15
C ARG A 347 -18.18 13.04 19.84
N LEU A 348 -17.21 12.97 18.93
CA LEU A 348 -16.57 11.71 18.50
C LEU A 348 -15.09 11.65 18.90
N GLY A 349 -14.69 12.48 19.85
CA GLY A 349 -13.29 12.69 20.17
C GLY A 349 -12.62 11.49 20.84
N GLY A 350 -11.44 11.13 20.35
CA GLY A 350 -10.55 10.14 20.96
C GLY A 350 -11.07 8.70 20.91
N ARG A 351 -10.94 8.00 22.04
CA ARG A 351 -11.34 6.59 22.20
C ARG A 351 -12.54 6.52 23.14
N TRP A 352 -13.51 5.65 22.84
CA TRP A 352 -14.60 5.35 23.78
C TRP A 352 -14.30 4.14 24.65
N LEU A 353 -13.30 3.33 24.27
CA LEU A 353 -12.77 2.29 25.15
C LEU A 353 -11.72 2.88 26.11
N PRO A 354 -11.77 2.55 27.42
CA PRO A 354 -10.81 3.03 28.39
C PRO A 354 -9.43 2.39 28.18
N ASP A 355 -8.36 3.12 28.54
CA ASP A 355 -6.97 2.62 28.53
C ASP A 355 -6.40 2.23 27.15
N VAL A 356 -7.13 2.45 26.05
CA VAL A 356 -6.61 2.36 24.68
C VAL A 356 -5.92 3.68 24.32
N ARG A 357 -4.61 3.66 24.10
CA ARG A 357 -3.77 4.88 23.95
C ARG A 357 -3.21 5.07 22.55
N SER A 358 -3.33 4.09 21.67
CA SER A 358 -2.77 4.14 20.32
C SER A 358 -3.65 3.40 19.31
N PHE A 359 -3.56 3.75 18.03
CA PHE A 359 -4.14 3.01 16.91
C PHE A 359 -3.21 1.91 16.38
N GLY A 360 -2.00 1.81 16.93
CA GLY A 360 -1.02 0.79 16.61
C GLY A 360 -0.79 -0.16 17.78
N SER A 361 -0.42 -1.39 17.48
CA SER A 361 0.11 -2.32 18.46
C SER A 361 1.51 -2.77 18.06
N TYR A 362 2.39 -2.94 19.05
CA TYR A 362 3.76 -3.38 18.82
C TYR A 362 3.90 -4.86 19.14
N PHE A 363 4.51 -5.60 18.22
CA PHE A 363 4.74 -7.03 18.29
C PHE A 363 6.25 -7.30 18.38
N PRO A 364 6.88 -7.08 19.55
CA PRO A 364 8.31 -7.27 19.78
C PRO A 364 8.70 -8.74 19.94
N SER A 365 10.02 -9.01 19.99
CA SER A 365 10.54 -10.26 20.54
C SER A 365 10.17 -10.39 22.03
N GLN A 366 10.11 -11.63 22.52
CA GLN A 366 9.79 -11.91 23.93
C GLN A 366 10.77 -11.21 24.91
N SER A 367 12.05 -11.12 24.54
CA SER A 367 13.08 -10.42 25.32
C SER A 367 12.85 -8.91 25.45
N ARG A 368 12.17 -8.28 24.48
CA ARG A 368 11.89 -6.83 24.46
C ARG A 368 10.47 -6.49 24.92
N GLU A 369 9.63 -7.49 25.17
CA GLU A 369 8.22 -7.27 25.48
C GLU A 369 8.01 -6.53 26.80
N ALA A 370 8.77 -6.88 27.85
CA ALA A 370 8.64 -6.26 29.17
C ALA A 370 8.99 -4.76 29.18
N GLU A 371 9.98 -4.35 28.39
CA GLU A 371 10.33 -2.93 28.22
C GLU A 371 9.29 -2.22 27.33
N ALA A 372 8.91 -2.87 26.23
CA ALA A 372 7.97 -2.32 25.26
C ALA A 372 6.56 -2.09 25.84
N SER A 373 6.08 -2.97 26.71
CA SER A 373 4.75 -2.88 27.31
C SER A 373 4.55 -1.64 28.18
N GLY A 374 5.64 -1.01 28.65
CA GLY A 374 5.56 0.24 29.40
C GLY A 374 5.16 1.44 28.53
N LYS A 375 5.43 1.39 27.21
CA LYS A 375 5.19 2.50 26.27
C LYS A 375 4.15 2.18 25.20
N TYR A 376 4.08 0.94 24.73
CA TYR A 376 3.27 0.52 23.59
C TYR A 376 2.24 -0.53 23.95
N GLN A 377 1.19 -0.64 23.13
CA GLN A 377 0.19 -1.70 23.22
C GLN A 377 0.76 -3.00 22.64
N THR A 378 1.17 -3.94 23.49
CA THR A 378 1.78 -5.23 23.11
C THR A 378 0.82 -6.41 23.33
N ASN A 379 1.31 -7.67 23.32
CA ASN A 379 0.46 -8.82 23.66
C ASN A 379 -0.09 -8.74 25.09
N SER A 380 0.69 -8.23 26.05
CA SER A 380 0.24 -8.06 27.43
C SER A 380 -0.98 -7.14 27.53
N PHE A 381 -0.99 -6.03 26.78
CA PHE A 381 -2.15 -5.14 26.68
C PHE A 381 -3.40 -5.88 26.17
N PHE A 382 -3.26 -6.70 25.12
CA PHE A 382 -4.38 -7.50 24.63
C PHE A 382 -4.85 -8.55 25.63
N ASP A 383 -3.94 -9.13 26.39
CA ASP A 383 -4.30 -10.10 27.42
C ASP A 383 -5.11 -9.44 28.55
N GLU A 384 -4.80 -8.18 28.90
CA GLU A 384 -5.53 -7.36 29.86
C GLU A 384 -6.92 -6.97 29.37
N ILE A 385 -7.04 -6.41 28.15
CA ILE A 385 -8.34 -5.93 27.64
C ILE A 385 -9.28 -7.08 27.25
N GLU A 386 -8.75 -8.24 26.87
CA GLU A 386 -9.55 -9.44 26.58
C GLU A 386 -9.91 -10.21 27.87
N SER A 387 -10.40 -9.51 28.89
CA SER A 387 -10.84 -10.02 30.18
C SER A 387 -12.30 -9.62 30.47
N ARG A 388 -12.97 -10.35 31.37
CA ARG A 388 -14.34 -9.99 31.78
C ARG A 388 -14.37 -8.66 32.51
N GLU A 389 -13.43 -8.45 33.45
CA GLU A 389 -13.41 -7.22 34.24
C GLU A 389 -13.23 -5.98 33.35
N TYR A 390 -12.37 -6.06 32.33
CA TYR A 390 -12.19 -4.96 31.40
C TYR A 390 -13.45 -4.71 30.56
N VAL A 391 -14.05 -5.76 29.99
CA VAL A 391 -15.20 -5.62 29.07
C VAL A 391 -16.42 -5.01 29.78
N ASP A 392 -16.68 -5.36 31.03
CA ASP A 392 -17.80 -4.78 31.80
C ASP A 392 -17.61 -3.27 32.01
N ARG A 393 -16.39 -2.86 32.39
CA ARG A 393 -16.03 -1.44 32.55
C ARG A 393 -16.04 -0.70 31.22
N ALA A 394 -15.48 -1.29 30.17
CA ALA A 394 -15.40 -0.69 28.85
C ALA A 394 -16.78 -0.51 28.21
N THR A 395 -17.70 -1.46 28.42
CA THR A 395 -19.09 -1.33 27.98
C THR A 395 -19.77 -0.13 28.65
N THR A 396 -19.53 0.06 29.96
CA THR A 396 -20.11 1.19 30.71
C THR A 396 -19.61 2.54 30.21
N GLU A 397 -18.30 2.69 30.00
CA GLU A 397 -17.70 3.93 29.46
C GLU A 397 -18.16 4.18 28.02
N PHE A 398 -18.14 3.15 27.17
CA PHE A 398 -18.59 3.23 25.78
C PHE A 398 -20.04 3.74 25.68
N MET A 399 -20.95 3.17 26.48
CA MET A 399 -22.35 3.59 26.49
C MET A 399 -22.54 5.01 27.05
N THR A 400 -21.70 5.44 27.99
CA THR A 400 -21.71 6.80 28.52
C THR A 400 -21.31 7.80 27.43
N ARG A 401 -20.22 7.54 26.72
CA ARG A 401 -19.75 8.34 25.58
C ARG A 401 -20.76 8.36 24.44
N ALA A 402 -21.30 7.20 24.09
CA ALA A 402 -22.32 7.06 23.05
C ALA A 402 -23.58 7.87 23.35
N LYS A 403 -24.05 7.89 24.61
CA LYS A 403 -25.20 8.69 25.02
C LYS A 403 -24.93 10.20 24.91
N THR A 404 -23.71 10.64 25.19
CA THR A 404 -23.30 12.03 24.98
C THR A 404 -23.24 12.37 23.49
N ALA A 405 -22.74 11.47 22.64
CA ALA A 405 -22.62 11.66 21.21
C ALA A 405 -23.97 11.61 20.46
N PHE A 406 -24.91 10.81 20.97
CA PHE A 406 -26.23 10.54 20.39
C PHE A 406 -27.35 10.66 21.45
N PRO A 407 -27.66 11.89 21.92
CA PRO A 407 -28.64 12.09 22.98
C PRO A 407 -30.07 11.73 22.57
N ASP A 408 -30.34 11.64 21.27
CA ASP A 408 -31.61 11.27 20.65
C ASP A 408 -31.84 9.76 20.55
N LEU A 409 -30.84 8.93 20.91
CA LEU A 409 -30.96 7.47 20.86
C LEU A 409 -31.70 6.92 22.10
N ASP A 410 -33.01 6.75 22.00
CA ASP A 410 -33.85 6.18 23.05
C ASP A 410 -33.56 4.68 23.29
N LYS A 411 -33.40 4.28 24.56
CA LYS A 411 -33.07 2.89 24.99
C LYS A 411 -31.83 2.30 24.29
N ALA A 412 -30.76 3.08 24.24
CA ALA A 412 -29.49 2.68 23.66
C ALA A 412 -28.92 1.38 24.27
N ASP A 413 -28.61 0.42 23.40
CA ASP A 413 -27.67 -0.68 23.63
C ASP A 413 -26.49 -0.57 22.64
N VAL A 414 -25.44 -1.38 22.83
CA VAL A 414 -24.26 -1.35 21.96
C VAL A 414 -24.65 -1.54 20.49
N LYS A 415 -25.59 -2.45 20.18
CA LYS A 415 -26.01 -2.75 18.81
C LYS A 415 -26.72 -1.57 18.12
N SER A 416 -27.59 -0.87 18.85
CA SER A 416 -28.26 0.33 18.37
C SER A 416 -27.27 1.48 18.12
N VAL A 417 -26.25 1.61 18.97
CA VAL A 417 -25.16 2.59 18.79
C VAL A 417 -24.34 2.25 17.54
N LEU A 418 -23.96 0.99 17.31
CA LEU A 418 -23.30 0.58 16.06
C LEU A 418 -24.14 0.92 14.83
N SER A 419 -25.45 0.65 14.88
CA SER A 419 -26.37 0.91 13.76
C SER A 419 -26.43 2.41 13.45
N ARG A 420 -26.43 3.26 14.48
CA ARG A 420 -26.36 4.72 14.34
C ARG A 420 -25.01 5.17 13.77
N LEU A 421 -23.90 4.68 14.31
CA LEU A 421 -22.54 4.99 13.80
C LEU A 421 -22.39 4.60 12.33
N HIS A 422 -22.89 3.43 11.94
CA HIS A 422 -22.85 2.96 10.56
C HIS A 422 -23.71 3.80 9.61
N THR A 423 -24.89 4.22 10.08
CA THR A 423 -25.77 5.12 9.32
C THR A 423 -25.08 6.46 9.07
N GLU A 424 -24.52 7.09 10.09
CA GLU A 424 -23.76 8.34 9.93
C GLU A 424 -22.53 8.13 9.03
N LEU A 425 -21.81 7.00 9.16
CA LEU A 425 -20.69 6.65 8.27
C LEU A 425 -21.13 6.63 6.79
N LYS A 426 -22.22 5.93 6.47
CA LYS A 426 -22.80 5.88 5.12
C LYS A 426 -23.17 7.27 4.60
N GLU A 427 -23.75 8.13 5.44
CA GLU A 427 -24.11 9.50 5.06
C GLU A 427 -22.89 10.35 4.71
N HIS A 428 -21.78 10.22 5.46
CA HIS A 428 -20.54 10.94 5.16
C HIS A 428 -19.90 10.44 3.86
N VAL A 429 -19.90 9.13 3.62
CA VAL A 429 -19.41 8.56 2.36
C VAL A 429 -20.30 8.97 1.18
N ALA A 430 -21.62 9.03 1.35
CA ALA A 430 -22.55 9.50 0.31
C ALA A 430 -22.28 10.95 -0.12
N ARG A 431 -21.81 11.82 0.79
CA ARG A 431 -21.39 13.19 0.46
C ARG A 431 -20.14 13.20 -0.43
N LEU A 432 -19.17 12.32 -0.18
CA LEU A 432 -17.99 12.16 -1.05
C LEU A 432 -18.39 11.66 -2.44
N ILE A 433 -19.26 10.63 -2.51
CA ILE A 433 -19.80 10.10 -3.77
C ILE A 433 -20.49 11.21 -4.57
N THR A 434 -21.33 12.00 -3.91
CA THR A 434 -22.06 13.11 -4.54
C THR A 434 -21.10 14.17 -5.08
N ALA A 435 -20.04 14.51 -4.34
CA ALA A 435 -19.04 15.47 -4.80
C ALA A 435 -18.29 14.99 -6.05
N GLU A 436 -17.85 13.72 -6.07
CA GLU A 436 -17.18 13.12 -7.24
C GLU A 436 -18.12 13.03 -8.45
N ALA A 437 -19.37 12.62 -8.25
CA ALA A 437 -20.38 12.55 -9.31
C ALA A 437 -20.71 13.94 -9.90
N SER A 438 -20.94 14.94 -9.06
CA SER A 438 -21.20 16.32 -9.50
C SER A 438 -20.00 16.92 -10.22
N TRP A 439 -18.76 16.59 -9.82
CA TRP A 439 -17.57 17.01 -10.55
C TRP A 439 -17.51 16.40 -11.96
N HIS A 440 -17.76 15.10 -12.10
CA HIS A 440 -17.81 14.46 -13.41
C HIS A 440 -18.92 15.03 -14.30
N ALA A 441 -20.08 15.35 -13.73
CA ALA A 441 -21.16 16.03 -14.45
C ALA A 441 -20.73 17.42 -14.94
N LEU A 442 -20.02 18.19 -14.11
CA LEU A 442 -19.47 19.50 -14.48
C LEU A 442 -18.41 19.38 -15.59
N CYS A 443 -17.50 18.41 -15.51
CA CYS A 443 -16.52 18.15 -16.58
C CYS A 443 -17.20 17.80 -17.89
N THR A 444 -18.25 16.97 -17.85
CA THR A 444 -19.01 16.57 -19.04
C THR A 444 -19.73 17.76 -19.65
N ALA A 445 -20.47 18.54 -18.85
CA ALA A 445 -21.19 19.73 -19.33
C ALA A 445 -20.23 20.81 -19.89
N LYS A 446 -19.04 20.97 -19.30
CA LYS A 446 -17.99 21.84 -19.86
C LYS A 446 -17.50 21.34 -21.22
N ALA A 447 -17.26 20.03 -21.36
CA ALA A 447 -16.82 19.46 -22.63
C ALA A 447 -17.88 19.60 -23.74
N GLU A 448 -19.16 19.40 -23.40
CA GLU A 448 -20.28 19.59 -24.33
C GLU A 448 -20.45 21.05 -24.75
N SER A 449 -20.30 21.99 -23.80
CA SER A 449 -20.32 23.43 -24.07
C SER A 449 -19.20 23.83 -25.04
N ILE A 450 -17.97 23.35 -24.82
CA ILE A 450 -16.83 23.59 -25.74
C ILE A 450 -17.08 22.94 -27.10
N ALA A 451 -17.67 21.74 -27.15
CA ALA A 451 -17.96 21.06 -28.41
C ALA A 451 -19.04 21.77 -29.26
N GLU A 452 -20.05 22.37 -28.63
CA GLU A 452 -21.14 23.07 -29.33
C GLU A 452 -20.81 24.54 -29.65
N LEU A 453 -20.07 25.22 -28.77
CA LEU A 453 -19.86 26.67 -28.80
C LEU A 453 -18.39 27.11 -28.96
N GLY A 454 -17.43 26.19 -28.88
CA GLY A 454 -16.01 26.52 -28.97
C GLY A 454 -15.45 27.19 -27.72
N GLU A 455 -14.30 27.86 -27.86
CA GLU A 455 -13.58 28.49 -26.74
C GLU A 455 -14.19 29.83 -26.28
N ASP A 456 -15.00 30.48 -27.13
CA ASP A 456 -15.69 31.74 -26.82
C ASP A 456 -17.22 31.59 -26.97
N PRO A 457 -17.89 30.99 -25.96
CA PRO A 457 -19.33 30.76 -26.02
C PRO A 457 -20.15 32.05 -26.13
N SER A 458 -19.68 33.14 -25.52
CA SER A 458 -20.38 34.43 -25.51
C SER A 458 -20.49 35.01 -26.93
N ASN A 459 -19.37 35.08 -27.65
CA ASN A 459 -19.35 35.58 -29.03
C ASN A 459 -20.14 34.66 -29.97
N VAL A 460 -20.00 33.34 -29.85
CA VAL A 460 -20.76 32.40 -30.70
C VAL A 460 -22.27 32.54 -30.49
N MET A 461 -22.71 32.71 -29.24
CA MET A 461 -24.13 32.95 -28.94
C MET A 461 -24.61 34.29 -29.47
N GLU A 462 -23.83 35.36 -29.36
CA GLU A 462 -24.17 36.67 -29.93
C GLU A 462 -24.36 36.60 -31.45
N VAL A 463 -23.40 35.97 -32.16
CA VAL A 463 -23.50 35.76 -33.62
C VAL A 463 -24.73 34.92 -33.99
N ARG A 464 -25.02 33.84 -33.26
CA ARG A 464 -26.20 33.00 -33.51
C ARG A 464 -27.50 33.75 -33.29
N ASN A 465 -27.59 34.57 -32.23
CA ASN A 465 -28.76 35.39 -31.94
C ASN A 465 -28.99 36.44 -33.03
N LEU A 466 -27.95 37.18 -33.44
CA LEU A 466 -28.03 38.16 -34.53
C LEU A 466 -28.49 37.51 -35.85
N LEU A 467 -27.97 36.32 -36.17
CA LEU A 467 -28.40 35.58 -37.35
C LEU A 467 -29.87 35.14 -37.26
N ALA A 468 -30.30 34.63 -36.11
CA ALA A 468 -31.69 34.20 -35.90
C ALA A 468 -32.66 35.39 -36.00
N ASP A 469 -32.30 36.55 -35.44
CA ASP A 469 -33.10 37.78 -35.52
C ASP A 469 -33.18 38.31 -36.95
N GLY A 470 -32.07 38.32 -37.69
CA GLY A 470 -32.05 38.69 -39.10
C GLY A 470 -32.93 37.78 -39.97
N LEU A 471 -32.87 36.46 -39.75
CA LEU A 471 -33.71 35.49 -40.46
C LEU A 471 -35.20 35.58 -40.06
N ASN A 472 -35.50 35.88 -38.79
CA ASN A 472 -36.86 36.16 -38.34
C ASN A 472 -37.45 37.39 -39.06
N ALA A 473 -36.68 38.48 -39.14
CA ALA A 473 -37.09 39.68 -39.86
C ALA A 473 -37.32 39.39 -41.36
N ALA A 474 -36.43 38.60 -41.99
CA ALA A 474 -36.59 38.18 -43.38
C ALA A 474 -37.87 37.36 -43.59
N VAL A 475 -38.16 36.38 -42.73
CA VAL A 475 -39.41 35.59 -42.78
C VAL A 475 -40.63 36.50 -42.65
N GLN A 476 -40.62 37.48 -41.73
CA GLN A 476 -41.72 38.44 -41.59
C GLN A 476 -41.93 39.26 -42.86
N GLN A 477 -40.85 39.75 -43.46
CA GLN A 477 -40.90 40.50 -44.71
C GLN A 477 -41.49 39.67 -45.87
N TRP A 478 -41.07 38.41 -46.03
CA TRP A 478 -41.60 37.52 -47.06
C TRP A 478 -43.04 37.06 -46.78
N THR A 479 -43.43 36.95 -45.51
CA THR A 479 -44.83 36.70 -45.12
C THR A 479 -45.71 37.89 -45.52
N MET A 480 -45.28 39.12 -45.22
CA MET A 480 -45.98 40.33 -45.66
C MET A 480 -46.07 40.42 -47.19
N ALA A 481 -45.01 40.00 -47.90
CA ALA A 481 -45.02 39.95 -49.37
C ALA A 481 -46.03 38.94 -49.91
N LYS A 482 -46.15 37.77 -49.27
CA LYS A 482 -47.15 36.75 -49.62
C LYS A 482 -48.58 37.23 -49.36
N ASP A 483 -48.87 37.70 -48.14
CA ASP A 483 -50.20 38.19 -47.77
C ASP A 483 -50.61 39.38 -48.63
N GLY A 484 -49.66 40.29 -48.89
CA GLY A 484 -49.85 41.40 -49.81
C GLY A 484 -50.13 40.95 -51.24
N TRP A 485 -49.38 39.96 -51.75
CA TRP A 485 -49.61 39.38 -53.07
C TRP A 485 -51.00 38.76 -53.19
N GLU A 486 -51.42 37.97 -52.21
CA GLU A 486 -52.76 37.36 -52.17
C GLU A 486 -53.86 38.43 -52.15
N SER A 487 -53.70 39.48 -51.34
CA SER A 487 -54.64 40.62 -51.28
C SER A 487 -54.67 41.42 -52.59
N TYR A 488 -53.52 41.65 -53.22
CA TYR A 488 -53.42 42.30 -54.54
C TYR A 488 -54.16 41.48 -55.61
N ARG A 489 -53.97 40.16 -55.61
CA ARG A 489 -54.64 39.22 -56.53
C ARG A 489 -56.15 39.16 -56.30
N ALA A 490 -56.61 39.22 -55.05
CA ALA A 490 -58.03 39.21 -54.70
C ALA A 490 -58.77 40.50 -55.09
N ASN A 491 -58.08 41.66 -55.05
CA ASN A 491 -58.64 42.96 -55.42
C ASN A 491 -58.47 43.31 -56.91
N GLU A 492 -57.98 42.38 -57.73
CA GLU A 492 -57.77 42.59 -59.15
C GLU A 492 -59.11 42.72 -59.91
N SER A 493 -59.25 43.77 -60.73
CA SER A 493 -60.49 43.98 -61.50
C SER A 493 -60.76 42.83 -62.47
N LEU A 494 -62.00 42.33 -62.46
CA LEU A 494 -62.47 41.23 -63.32
C LEU A 494 -62.22 41.49 -64.81
N PHE A 495 -62.21 42.76 -65.25
CA PHE A 495 -61.86 43.14 -66.63
C PHE A 495 -60.42 42.77 -67.01
N TYR A 496 -59.45 42.99 -66.13
CA TYR A 496 -58.05 42.62 -66.39
C TYR A 496 -57.84 41.11 -66.39
N SER A 497 -58.60 40.38 -65.56
CA SER A 497 -58.58 38.91 -65.54
C SER A 497 -59.17 38.32 -66.83
N PHE A 498 -60.33 38.83 -67.29
CA PHE A 498 -61.04 38.34 -68.47
C PHE A 498 -60.28 38.61 -69.79
N PHE A 499 -59.60 39.75 -69.93
CA PHE A 499 -58.82 40.11 -71.12
C PHE A 499 -57.33 39.72 -71.06
N SER A 500 -56.95 38.86 -70.12
CA SER A 500 -55.56 38.48 -69.87
C SER A 500 -54.85 37.78 -71.04
N TRP A 501 -55.60 37.26 -72.01
CA TRP A 501 -55.09 36.65 -73.23
C TRP A 501 -54.50 37.67 -74.24
N LEU A 502 -54.79 38.97 -74.08
CA LEU A 502 -54.21 40.04 -74.90
C LEU A 502 -52.81 40.44 -74.36
N PRO A 503 -51.74 40.39 -75.17
CA PRO A 503 -50.38 40.70 -74.72
C PRO A 503 -50.20 42.07 -74.04
N PRO A 504 -50.81 43.18 -74.50
CA PRO A 504 -50.71 44.47 -73.82
C PRO A 504 -51.35 44.47 -72.43
N VAL A 505 -52.42 43.69 -72.25
CA VAL A 505 -53.13 43.55 -70.97
C VAL A 505 -52.30 42.72 -70.00
N ALA A 506 -51.74 41.58 -70.44
CA ALA A 506 -50.84 40.76 -69.65
C ALA A 506 -49.57 41.53 -69.20
N ALA A 507 -48.95 42.29 -70.12
CA ALA A 507 -47.78 43.11 -69.80
C ALA A 507 -48.10 44.22 -68.79
N LYS A 508 -49.28 44.85 -68.89
CA LYS A 508 -49.74 45.86 -67.93
C LYS A 508 -49.99 45.26 -66.54
N ARG A 509 -50.63 44.08 -66.47
CA ARG A 509 -50.85 43.33 -65.22
C ARG A 509 -49.54 43.00 -64.52
N LEU A 510 -48.57 42.46 -65.27
CA LEU A 510 -47.24 42.13 -64.73
C LEU A 510 -46.51 43.37 -64.20
N ARG A 511 -46.59 44.51 -64.91
CA ARG A 511 -46.01 45.78 -64.44
C ARG A 511 -46.66 46.29 -63.15
N GLN A 512 -47.99 46.23 -63.05
CA GLN A 512 -48.70 46.64 -61.84
C GLN A 512 -48.37 45.74 -60.64
N ALA A 513 -48.26 44.43 -60.87
CA ALA A 513 -47.88 43.46 -59.84
C ALA A 513 -46.45 43.70 -59.33
N ARG A 514 -45.50 43.98 -60.23
CA ARG A 514 -44.12 44.34 -59.87
C ARG A 514 -44.04 45.67 -59.12
N GLU A 515 -44.81 46.68 -59.54
CA GLU A 515 -44.83 47.98 -58.87
C GLU A 515 -45.40 47.88 -57.46
N TYR A 516 -46.44 47.05 -57.27
CA TYR A 516 -46.94 46.71 -55.95
C TYR A 516 -45.87 46.04 -55.09
N LEU A 517 -45.20 45.00 -55.59
CA LEU A 517 -44.19 44.27 -54.82
C LEU A 517 -42.98 45.13 -54.41
N LYS A 518 -42.57 46.12 -55.21
CA LYS A 518 -41.52 47.08 -54.82
C LYS A 518 -41.86 47.86 -53.55
N THR A 519 -43.14 48.04 -53.23
CA THR A 519 -43.55 48.74 -52.00
C THR A 519 -43.28 47.92 -50.74
N ILE A 520 -43.20 46.58 -50.89
CA ILE A 520 -43.01 45.62 -49.79
C ILE A 520 -41.57 45.10 -49.75
N LEU A 521 -41.03 44.75 -50.92
CA LEU A 521 -39.70 44.18 -51.12
C LEU A 521 -38.76 45.23 -51.72
N LYS A 522 -38.34 46.19 -50.90
CA LYS A 522 -37.54 47.36 -51.36
C LYS A 522 -36.15 47.00 -51.84
N ASP A 523 -35.57 45.94 -51.30
CA ASP A 523 -34.18 45.54 -51.54
C ASP A 523 -34.04 44.40 -52.56
N GLU A 524 -35.15 43.93 -53.14
CA GLU A 524 -35.18 42.82 -54.09
C GLU A 524 -35.62 43.28 -55.49
N SER A 525 -34.90 42.84 -56.51
CA SER A 525 -35.29 43.14 -57.89
C SER A 525 -36.58 42.41 -58.23
N SER A 526 -37.64 43.15 -58.55
CA SER A 526 -38.93 42.58 -59.00
C SER A 526 -38.83 41.68 -60.25
N GLU A 527 -37.73 41.76 -60.99
CA GLU A 527 -37.44 40.87 -62.13
C GLU A 527 -36.92 39.50 -61.69
N SER A 528 -36.28 39.43 -60.52
CA SER A 528 -35.74 38.19 -59.94
C SER A 528 -36.82 37.24 -59.38
N LEU A 529 -38.07 37.70 -59.33
CA LEU A 529 -39.21 36.92 -58.84
C LEU A 529 -39.88 36.09 -59.94
N GLY A 530 -39.61 36.36 -61.22
CA GLY A 530 -40.16 35.55 -62.31
C GLY A 530 -40.68 36.37 -63.50
N ALA A 531 -40.89 35.66 -64.62
CA ALA A 531 -41.35 36.25 -65.88
C ALA A 531 -42.88 36.35 -65.96
N THR A 532 -43.61 35.53 -65.21
CA THR A 532 -45.08 35.50 -65.19
C THR A 532 -45.64 35.65 -63.77
N LEU A 533 -46.95 35.94 -63.64
CA LEU A 533 -47.60 36.03 -62.32
C LEU A 533 -47.51 34.71 -61.52
N PRO A 534 -47.74 33.51 -62.11
CA PRO A 534 -47.51 32.24 -61.41
C PRO A 534 -46.05 32.02 -61.00
N ASP A 535 -45.08 32.45 -61.80
CA ASP A 535 -43.66 32.34 -61.44
C ASP A 535 -43.35 33.23 -60.22
N ILE A 536 -43.91 34.44 -60.16
CA ILE A 536 -43.79 35.36 -59.02
C ILE A 536 -44.41 34.76 -57.76
N GLU A 537 -45.63 34.23 -57.85
CA GLU A 537 -46.31 33.57 -56.73
C GLU A 537 -45.49 32.38 -56.19
N LYS A 538 -44.97 31.54 -57.10
CA LYS A 538 -44.09 30.43 -56.75
C LYS A 538 -42.79 30.92 -56.12
N SER A 539 -42.13 31.94 -56.68
CA SER A 539 -40.88 32.47 -56.14
C SER A 539 -41.04 33.10 -54.76
N ILE A 540 -42.17 33.77 -54.47
CA ILE A 540 -42.46 34.30 -53.14
C ILE A 540 -42.61 33.14 -52.15
N GLY A 541 -43.35 32.09 -52.53
CA GLY A 541 -43.50 30.87 -51.73
C GLY A 541 -42.16 30.17 -51.48
N ASP A 542 -41.38 29.90 -52.52
CA ASP A 542 -40.09 29.21 -52.43
C ASP A 542 -39.10 30.00 -51.55
N ARG A 543 -39.03 31.33 -51.68
CA ARG A 543 -38.15 32.17 -50.85
C ARG A 543 -38.61 32.23 -49.41
N LEU A 544 -39.92 32.34 -49.15
CA LEU A 544 -40.47 32.25 -47.80
C LEU A 544 -40.12 30.91 -47.15
N ASP A 545 -40.28 29.81 -47.87
CA ASP A 545 -39.95 28.47 -47.38
C ASP A 545 -38.45 28.30 -47.07
N VAL A 546 -37.57 28.83 -47.93
CA VAL A 546 -36.12 28.81 -47.70
C VAL A 546 -35.75 29.64 -46.47
N GLN A 547 -36.29 30.85 -46.33
CA GLN A 547 -36.04 31.70 -45.17
C GLN A 547 -36.60 31.08 -43.89
N ALA A 548 -37.79 30.47 -43.95
CA ALA A 548 -38.40 29.77 -42.83
C ALA A 548 -37.55 28.59 -42.36
N ARG A 549 -37.05 27.75 -43.28
CA ARG A 549 -36.15 26.62 -42.94
C ARG A 549 -34.83 27.11 -42.33
N SER A 550 -34.25 28.17 -42.88
CA SER A 550 -33.02 28.77 -42.36
C SER A 550 -33.25 29.35 -40.96
N ARG A 551 -34.35 30.09 -40.75
CA ARG A 551 -34.79 30.61 -39.45
C ARG A 551 -34.97 29.48 -38.45
N ASP A 552 -35.66 28.41 -38.82
CA ASP A 552 -35.88 27.25 -37.94
C ASP A 552 -34.57 26.54 -37.58
N SER A 553 -33.58 26.52 -38.49
CA SER A 553 -32.24 26.00 -38.21
C SER A 553 -31.48 26.90 -37.23
N ALA A 554 -31.48 28.22 -37.46
CA ALA A 554 -30.80 29.20 -36.62
C ALA A 554 -31.39 29.25 -35.20
N VAL A 555 -32.72 29.28 -35.07
CA VAL A 555 -33.42 29.22 -33.77
C VAL A 555 -33.10 27.91 -33.03
N ARG A 556 -33.01 26.78 -33.73
CA ARG A 556 -32.57 25.52 -33.11
C ARG A 556 -31.13 25.58 -32.64
N ALA A 557 -30.23 26.24 -33.37
CA ALA A 557 -28.83 26.41 -32.96
C ALA A 557 -28.69 27.31 -31.73
N VAL A 558 -29.46 28.40 -31.64
CA VAL A 558 -29.55 29.24 -30.43
C VAL A 558 -30.02 28.39 -29.25
N LYS A 559 -31.13 27.67 -29.38
CA LYS A 559 -31.67 26.81 -28.31
C LYS A 559 -30.70 25.73 -27.84
N ARG A 560 -29.94 25.11 -28.76
CA ARG A 560 -28.89 24.15 -28.38
C ARG A 560 -27.79 24.81 -27.55
N GLY A 561 -27.34 26.00 -27.97
CA GLY A 561 -26.34 26.79 -27.26
C GLY A 561 -26.81 27.21 -25.86
N GLU A 562 -28.03 27.73 -25.73
CA GLU A 562 -28.66 28.03 -24.44
C GLU A 562 -28.77 26.78 -23.55
N GLY A 563 -29.13 25.65 -24.15
CA GLY A 563 -29.24 24.37 -23.45
C GLY A 563 -27.92 23.91 -22.82
N VAL A 564 -26.81 23.92 -23.59
CA VAL A 564 -25.50 23.52 -23.06
C VAL A 564 -24.96 24.50 -22.01
N LEU A 565 -25.21 25.81 -22.17
CA LEU A 565 -24.83 26.81 -21.17
C LEU A 565 -25.63 26.67 -19.87
N SER A 566 -26.94 26.42 -19.97
CA SER A 566 -27.80 26.15 -18.80
C SER A 566 -27.34 24.88 -18.07
N ALA A 567 -27.10 23.80 -18.80
CA ALA A 567 -26.60 22.55 -18.23
C ALA A 567 -25.24 22.73 -17.53
N GLN A 568 -24.34 23.50 -18.12
CA GLN A 568 -23.04 23.83 -17.50
C GLN A 568 -23.21 24.65 -16.20
N ALA A 569 -24.11 25.64 -16.18
CA ALA A 569 -24.39 26.45 -14.99
C ALA A 569 -25.05 25.63 -13.87
N GLU A 570 -26.00 24.75 -14.22
CA GLU A 570 -26.62 23.81 -13.29
C GLU A 570 -25.60 22.83 -12.71
N ALA A 571 -24.73 22.26 -13.55
CA ALA A 571 -23.68 21.36 -13.10
C ALA A 571 -22.66 22.07 -12.20
N LEU A 572 -22.34 23.34 -12.46
CA LEU A 572 -21.47 24.14 -11.60
C LEU A 572 -22.12 24.35 -10.23
N SER A 573 -23.39 24.77 -10.19
CA SER A 573 -24.14 24.93 -8.95
C SER A 573 -24.28 23.62 -8.17
N GLY A 574 -24.51 22.51 -8.88
CA GLY A 574 -24.56 21.17 -8.31
C GLY A 574 -23.23 20.74 -7.68
N PHE A 575 -22.11 21.02 -8.35
CA PHE A 575 -20.79 20.79 -7.79
C PHE A 575 -20.50 21.69 -6.60
N ASP A 576 -20.82 22.98 -6.66
CA ASP A 576 -20.59 23.90 -5.53
C ASP A 576 -21.38 23.50 -4.28
N LYS A 577 -22.64 23.06 -4.46
CA LYS A 577 -23.46 22.53 -3.37
C LYS A 577 -22.84 21.27 -2.75
N ALA A 578 -22.41 20.32 -3.59
CA ALA A 578 -21.73 19.11 -3.11
C ALA A 578 -20.38 19.45 -2.44
N ALA A 579 -19.66 20.38 -3.04
CA ALA A 579 -18.48 21.13 -2.58
C ALA A 579 -18.55 21.52 -1.10
N ARG A 580 -19.51 22.41 -0.84
CA ARG A 580 -19.81 22.95 0.50
C ARG A 580 -20.30 21.86 1.44
N SER A 581 -21.04 20.87 0.93
CA SER A 581 -21.38 19.68 1.72
C SER A 581 -20.17 18.82 2.08
N VAL A 582 -18.99 18.98 1.49
CA VAL A 582 -17.77 18.28 1.95
C VAL A 582 -17.04 19.06 3.05
N GLY A 583 -17.40 20.33 3.26
CA GLY A 583 -16.79 21.22 4.26
C GLY A 583 -15.89 22.30 3.67
N VAL A 584 -15.92 22.50 2.34
CA VAL A 584 -15.20 23.58 1.68
C VAL A 584 -15.73 24.92 2.17
N SER A 585 -14.86 25.76 2.70
CA SER A 585 -15.16 27.10 3.20
C SER A 585 -14.49 28.18 2.36
N GLY A 586 -15.22 29.25 2.02
CA GLY A 586 -14.70 30.42 1.30
C GLY A 586 -15.54 30.78 0.06
N ASP A 587 -15.32 31.99 -0.44
CA ASP A 587 -16.07 32.59 -1.57
C ASP A 587 -15.36 32.42 -2.93
N ILE A 588 -14.34 31.56 -3.00
CA ILE A 588 -13.58 31.36 -4.25
C ILE A 588 -14.43 30.53 -5.21
N GLU A 589 -14.96 31.18 -6.25
CA GLU A 589 -15.68 30.55 -7.35
C GLU A 589 -14.89 30.74 -8.66
N PRO A 590 -14.80 29.71 -9.52
CA PRO A 590 -15.38 28.37 -9.37
C PRO A 590 -14.52 27.44 -8.49
N LEU A 591 -15.16 26.59 -7.69
CA LEU A 591 -14.46 25.57 -6.91
C LEU A 591 -13.83 24.50 -7.81
N SER A 592 -12.66 24.02 -7.40
CA SER A 592 -11.98 22.89 -8.03
C SER A 592 -12.14 21.61 -7.19
N LEU A 593 -12.04 20.45 -7.86
CA LEU A 593 -11.99 19.18 -7.13
C LEU A 593 -10.80 19.10 -6.17
N GLU A 594 -9.66 19.72 -6.47
CA GLU A 594 -8.51 19.72 -5.58
C GLU A 594 -8.81 20.44 -4.25
N GLN A 595 -9.48 21.59 -4.29
CA GLN A 595 -9.92 22.30 -3.08
C GLN A 595 -10.93 21.47 -2.29
N CYS A 596 -11.86 20.80 -2.99
CA CYS A 596 -12.78 19.85 -2.39
C CYS A 596 -12.04 18.70 -1.69
N ASP A 597 -11.01 18.14 -2.33
CA ASP A 597 -10.23 17.01 -1.84
C ASP A 597 -9.40 17.36 -0.60
N GLN A 598 -8.78 18.53 -0.57
CA GLN A 598 -8.06 19.03 0.62
C GLN A 598 -9.02 19.26 1.80
N SER A 599 -10.21 19.80 1.53
CA SER A 599 -11.22 19.97 2.56
C SER A 599 -11.76 18.63 3.06
N ALA A 600 -12.00 17.67 2.15
CA ALA A 600 -12.45 16.34 2.48
C ALA A 600 -11.52 15.63 3.48
N ASP A 601 -10.19 15.74 3.32
CA ASP A 601 -9.21 15.15 4.25
C ASP A 601 -9.42 15.62 5.69
N THR A 602 -9.47 16.94 5.89
CA THR A 602 -9.51 17.54 7.25
C THR A 602 -10.91 17.63 7.85
N LYS A 603 -11.96 17.43 7.04
CA LYS A 603 -13.36 17.46 7.46
C LYS A 603 -13.95 16.06 7.41
N LEU A 604 -14.54 15.67 6.28
CA LEU A 604 -15.30 14.43 6.17
C LEU A 604 -14.48 13.16 6.45
N ARG A 605 -13.28 13.02 5.89
CA ARG A 605 -12.46 11.80 6.02
C ARG A 605 -11.93 11.61 7.45
N PHE A 606 -11.65 12.70 8.15
CA PHE A 606 -11.34 12.64 9.57
C PHE A 606 -12.57 12.25 10.41
N GLN A 607 -13.76 12.79 10.10
CA GLN A 607 -15.01 12.37 10.76
C GLN A 607 -15.35 10.90 10.47
N ILE A 608 -15.15 10.44 9.23
CA ILE A 608 -15.29 9.04 8.83
C ILE A 608 -14.35 8.16 9.66
N PHE A 609 -13.11 8.59 9.87
CA PHE A 609 -12.16 7.86 10.71
C PHE A 609 -12.63 7.74 12.18
N LEU A 610 -13.19 8.81 12.78
CA LEU A 610 -13.72 8.75 14.15
C LEU A 610 -14.97 7.85 14.24
N LEU A 611 -15.91 7.97 13.29
CA LEU A 611 -17.09 7.10 13.19
C LEU A 611 -16.67 5.63 13.06
N THR A 612 -15.69 5.35 12.21
CA THR A 612 -15.08 4.03 12.01
C THR A 612 -14.47 3.52 13.31
N THR A 613 -13.76 4.37 14.04
CA THR A 613 -13.14 4.03 15.32
C THR A 613 -14.17 3.49 16.30
N HIS A 614 -15.24 4.24 16.54
CA HIS A 614 -16.26 3.84 17.50
C HIS A 614 -17.12 2.67 17.01
N TYR A 615 -17.32 2.53 15.69
CA TYR A 615 -17.95 1.36 15.11
C TYR A 615 -17.20 0.08 15.48
N TRP A 616 -15.87 0.08 15.32
CA TRP A 616 -15.03 -1.06 15.65
C TRP A 616 -14.91 -1.31 17.15
N GLU A 617 -14.85 -0.26 17.96
CA GLU A 617 -14.90 -0.38 19.44
C GLU A 617 -16.20 -1.07 19.89
N GLY A 618 -17.34 -0.66 19.35
CA GLY A 618 -18.62 -1.31 19.61
C GLY A 618 -18.66 -2.75 19.11
N ARG A 619 -18.16 -3.02 17.90
CA ARG A 619 -18.14 -4.38 17.33
C ARG A 619 -17.25 -5.31 18.14
N TRP A 620 -16.13 -4.79 18.64
CA TRP A 620 -15.24 -5.50 19.55
C TRP A 620 -15.96 -5.87 20.85
N LEU A 621 -16.73 -4.96 21.46
CA LEU A 621 -17.53 -5.26 22.66
C LEU A 621 -18.53 -6.40 22.42
N LEU A 622 -19.27 -6.37 21.32
CA LEU A 622 -20.22 -7.43 20.95
C LEU A 622 -19.52 -8.78 20.72
N GLU A 623 -18.34 -8.77 20.08
CA GLU A 623 -17.56 -9.99 19.89
C GLU A 623 -16.99 -10.54 21.20
N MET A 624 -16.50 -9.65 22.08
CA MET A 624 -16.02 -10.02 23.40
C MET A 624 -17.13 -10.65 24.24
N GLU A 625 -18.31 -10.02 24.30
CA GLU A 625 -19.46 -10.52 25.04
C GLU A 625 -19.90 -11.90 24.53
N SER A 626 -20.07 -12.05 23.22
CA SER A 626 -20.55 -13.29 22.61
C SER A 626 -19.54 -14.45 22.64
N GLN A 627 -18.23 -14.16 22.59
CA GLN A 627 -17.19 -15.19 22.47
C GLN A 627 -16.27 -15.32 23.69
N MET A 628 -16.52 -14.59 24.78
CA MET A 628 -15.64 -14.51 25.96
C MET A 628 -15.09 -15.88 26.42
N LYS A 629 -15.96 -16.88 26.59
CA LYS A 629 -15.57 -18.22 27.04
C LYS A 629 -14.54 -18.86 26.09
N LYS A 630 -14.80 -18.80 24.79
CA LYS A 630 -13.93 -19.35 23.75
C LYS A 630 -12.60 -18.59 23.67
N ILE A 631 -12.62 -17.26 23.88
CA ILE A 631 -11.41 -16.43 23.91
C ILE A 631 -10.50 -16.86 25.06
N ILE A 632 -11.04 -16.97 26.28
CA ILE A 632 -10.29 -17.38 27.47
C ILE A 632 -9.72 -18.79 27.32
N GLU A 633 -10.50 -19.74 26.79
CA GLU A 633 -10.02 -21.11 26.53
C GLU A 633 -8.88 -21.13 25.50
N ASN A 634 -8.99 -20.34 24.44
CA ASN A 634 -8.00 -20.30 23.37
C ASN A 634 -6.70 -19.59 23.76
N LYS A 635 -6.73 -18.63 24.70
CA LYS A 635 -5.51 -17.97 25.22
C LYS A 635 -4.48 -18.98 25.77
N LYS A 636 -4.94 -20.11 26.30
CA LYS A 636 -4.06 -21.16 26.86
C LYS A 636 -3.35 -22.02 25.80
N LYS A 637 -3.74 -21.91 24.52
CA LYS A 637 -3.19 -22.75 23.44
C LYS A 637 -1.87 -22.18 22.93
N ARG A 638 -0.76 -22.88 23.22
CA ARG A 638 0.59 -22.55 22.73
C ARG A 638 0.76 -22.71 21.21
N LYS A 639 -0.05 -23.57 20.57
CA LYS A 639 0.01 -23.88 19.13
C LYS A 639 -1.36 -23.67 18.48
N PRO A 640 -1.77 -22.41 18.23
CA PRO A 640 -3.10 -22.13 17.69
C PRO A 640 -3.18 -22.50 16.20
N GLY A 641 -4.23 -23.24 15.83
CA GLY A 641 -4.57 -23.47 14.42
C GLY A 641 -5.24 -22.26 13.77
N PRO A 642 -5.47 -22.27 12.44
CA PRO A 642 -5.98 -21.12 11.69
C PRO A 642 -7.33 -20.60 12.22
N ALA A 643 -8.22 -21.51 12.63
CA ALA A 643 -9.54 -21.20 13.20
C ALA A 643 -9.49 -20.53 14.58
N THR A 644 -8.31 -20.46 15.20
CA THR A 644 -8.07 -19.74 16.46
C THR A 644 -7.24 -18.48 16.23
N LEU A 645 -6.22 -18.55 15.38
CA LEU A 645 -5.31 -17.43 15.11
C LEU A 645 -6.00 -16.30 14.32
N LYS A 646 -6.74 -16.62 13.24
CA LYS A 646 -7.39 -15.60 12.40
C LYS A 646 -8.39 -14.75 13.17
N PRO A 647 -9.35 -15.31 13.94
CA PRO A 647 -10.28 -14.50 14.72
C PRO A 647 -9.59 -13.65 15.79
N ARG A 648 -8.52 -14.18 16.42
CA ARG A 648 -7.73 -13.43 17.39
C ARG A 648 -7.09 -12.19 16.76
N LEU A 649 -6.46 -12.33 15.60
CA LEU A 649 -5.84 -11.19 14.91
C LEU A 649 -6.89 -10.18 14.46
N ARG A 650 -8.00 -10.62 13.86
CA ARG A 650 -9.11 -9.75 13.46
C ARG A 650 -9.65 -8.95 14.63
N ARG A 651 -9.96 -9.61 15.74
CA ARG A 651 -10.45 -8.96 16.96
C ARG A 651 -9.50 -7.86 17.45
N ARG A 652 -8.19 -8.13 17.45
CA ARG A 652 -7.17 -7.13 17.85
C ARG A 652 -7.12 -5.95 16.86
N MET A 653 -7.33 -6.18 15.57
CA MET A 653 -7.39 -5.13 14.54
C MET A 653 -8.64 -4.24 14.64
N MET A 654 -9.64 -4.59 15.46
CA MET A 654 -10.76 -3.69 15.79
C MET A 654 -10.36 -2.62 16.81
N VAL A 655 -9.29 -2.85 17.58
CA VAL A 655 -8.81 -1.91 18.59
C VAL A 655 -7.60 -1.13 18.05
N THR A 656 -6.67 -1.85 17.42
CA THR A 656 -5.47 -1.29 16.81
C THR A 656 -5.39 -1.72 15.34
N PRO A 657 -5.84 -0.91 14.37
CA PRO A 657 -5.92 -1.31 12.97
C PRO A 657 -4.58 -1.62 12.28
N CYS A 658 -3.44 -1.38 12.93
CA CYS A 658 -2.13 -1.78 12.43
C CYS A 658 -1.29 -2.43 13.53
N ALA A 659 -0.69 -3.58 13.22
CA ALA A 659 0.39 -4.17 14.01
C ALA A 659 1.75 -3.72 13.46
N VAL A 660 2.72 -3.45 14.32
CA VAL A 660 4.08 -3.08 13.94
C VAL A 660 5.04 -4.15 14.46
N SER A 661 5.94 -4.66 13.60
CA SER A 661 6.93 -5.67 13.99
C SER A 661 8.21 -5.52 13.18
N THR A 662 9.24 -6.31 13.49
CA THR A 662 10.41 -6.45 12.61
C THR A 662 10.15 -7.55 11.58
N PHE A 663 10.83 -7.48 10.44
CA PHE A 663 10.78 -8.59 9.46
C PHE A 663 11.25 -9.93 10.05
N ALA A 664 12.20 -9.87 10.98
CA ALA A 664 12.68 -11.02 11.74
C ALA A 664 11.57 -11.71 12.55
N MET A 665 10.67 -10.94 13.17
CA MET A 665 9.64 -11.48 14.06
C MET A 665 8.30 -11.73 13.37
N LEU A 666 7.97 -10.98 12.31
CA LEU A 666 6.69 -11.05 11.62
C LEU A 666 6.21 -12.48 11.28
N PRO A 667 7.05 -13.38 10.72
CA PRO A 667 6.59 -14.73 10.40
C PRO A 667 6.12 -15.52 11.62
N SER A 668 6.67 -15.25 12.81
CA SER A 668 6.26 -15.93 14.06
C SER A 668 4.83 -15.57 14.48
N PHE A 669 4.38 -14.35 14.21
CA PHE A 669 3.03 -13.90 14.56
C PHE A 669 1.95 -14.39 13.58
N LEU A 670 2.37 -14.77 12.37
CA LEU A 670 1.53 -15.37 11.34
C LEU A 670 1.68 -16.91 11.27
N GLN A 671 2.51 -17.49 12.13
CA GLN A 671 2.69 -18.94 12.23
C GLN A 671 1.47 -19.59 12.90
N THR A 672 0.99 -20.66 12.31
CA THR A 672 -0.12 -21.47 12.79
C THR A 672 0.25 -22.95 12.79
N PHE A 673 -0.65 -23.81 13.26
CA PHE A 673 -0.40 -25.24 13.39
C PHE A 673 -1.57 -26.05 12.86
N VAL A 674 -1.28 -27.01 11.98
CA VAL A 674 -2.27 -27.92 11.37
C VAL A 674 -1.96 -29.36 11.77
N ARG A 675 -2.98 -30.23 11.71
CA ARG A 675 -2.82 -31.64 12.08
C ARG A 675 -2.07 -32.37 10.97
N GLY A 676 -0.91 -32.93 11.28
CA GLY A 676 -0.13 -33.82 10.43
C GLY A 676 -0.26 -35.29 10.83
N GLU A 677 0.59 -36.14 10.26
CA GLU A 677 0.68 -37.56 10.62
C GLU A 677 1.29 -37.72 12.03
N GLY A 678 0.43 -37.87 13.03
CA GLY A 678 0.83 -38.14 14.42
C GLY A 678 1.31 -36.92 15.23
N LYS A 679 1.53 -35.75 14.61
CA LYS A 679 1.92 -34.49 15.29
C LYS A 679 1.23 -33.26 14.68
N PHE A 680 1.36 -32.11 15.33
CA PHE A 680 0.99 -30.81 14.75
C PHE A 680 2.18 -30.24 13.99
N ASP A 681 1.98 -29.98 12.70
CA ASP A 681 2.98 -29.36 11.83
C ASP A 681 2.79 -27.85 11.79
N ALA A 682 3.89 -27.11 11.66
CA ALA A 682 3.85 -25.67 11.48
C ALA A 682 3.32 -25.32 10.08
N ASP A 683 2.53 -24.27 10.01
CA ASP A 683 1.97 -23.68 8.79
C ASP A 683 1.95 -22.14 8.96
N TYR A 684 1.57 -21.41 7.92
CA TYR A 684 1.56 -19.95 7.92
C TYR A 684 0.29 -19.39 7.28
N LEU A 685 -0.16 -18.23 7.77
CA LEU A 685 -1.32 -17.53 7.21
C LEU A 685 -0.94 -16.75 5.94
N TYR A 686 -0.77 -17.46 4.82
CA TYR A 686 -0.56 -16.83 3.50
C TYR A 686 -1.79 -16.03 3.05
N ASN A 687 -1.54 -14.93 2.34
CA ASN A 687 -2.55 -14.01 1.78
C ASN A 687 -3.59 -13.55 2.81
N PHE A 688 -3.17 -13.43 4.08
CA PHE A 688 -4.05 -13.05 5.18
C PHE A 688 -3.83 -11.60 5.66
N ALA A 689 -2.66 -11.03 5.41
CA ALA A 689 -2.28 -9.71 5.88
C ALA A 689 -1.68 -8.87 4.77
N ASP A 690 -2.06 -7.59 4.76
CA ASP A 690 -1.41 -6.55 3.99
C ASP A 690 -0.11 -6.12 4.69
N LEU A 691 0.92 -5.85 3.89
CA LEU A 691 2.26 -5.55 4.38
C LEU A 691 2.67 -4.13 3.98
N LEU A 692 3.00 -3.32 4.97
CA LEU A 692 3.59 -1.99 4.80
C LEU A 692 5.07 -2.08 5.16
N SER A 693 5.96 -1.97 4.17
CA SER A 693 7.41 -2.08 4.36
C SER A 693 8.08 -0.70 4.43
N PHE A 694 9.03 -0.53 5.35
CA PHE A 694 9.84 0.68 5.48
C PHE A 694 11.32 0.31 5.68
N PRO A 695 12.25 1.05 5.05
CA PRO A 695 13.68 0.87 5.26
C PRO A 695 14.13 1.30 6.66
#